data_AF-A0A671PIB4-F1
#
_entry.id   AF-A0A671PIB4-F1
#
_cell.length_a   1.000
_cell.length_b   1.000
_cell.length_c   1.000
_cell.angle_alpha   90.00
_cell.angle_beta   90.00
_cell.angle_gamma   90.00
#
_symmetry.space_group_name_H-M   'P 1'
#
loop_
_entity.id
_entity.type
_entity.pdbx_description
1 polymer ?
#
loop_
_entity_poly.entity_id
_entity_poly.type
_entity_poly.pdbx_seq_one_letter_code
_entity_poly.pdbx_strand_id
1 'polypeptide(L)'
;IIIIPTISVFSVRCSPFYGEDFYCEIPRSFRHLSFYIFDRDVFRRDSSIGKVAVKKEDLQKYHGKDHWFPLQPVCADSEVQGMVHLELRLSEVITDSGVVCHKLATRVLECQDLPIVNNQCDPYAAVSLLGSSRSFFFSQVTKPLSYTKRQFDVEEDDVDKLALKVDLWNASNLKFGDEFLGEVRVPLKVLGQSGVHDAWYFLQPRDNGYKSVKADELGSLRLNIVYTEDHVFPTEHYNPLRDLLLQSAHIEPVSASAAHILGEVCREKQEAAVPLVRLFLHYGKIVPFLSAIAHAEISRTQDMNFWSYLHHIDPVKLKESENLDTNRENLRQYVDRIFNVITSSGVSCPTVMGDIFFSLRESAASRFEVDPDVRYTAVSSFIFLRFFAPAILSPNLFQLRPHHPDPYTSRTLTLISKTIQTLGSLAKSKSANFKESYMAAFYDYFNEQKYADAVKNFLDLISSSARWDQKSIETPIMLKEGFMIKRAQGRNRFGLKNFKKRWFRLTNHEFTYHKTKGEGALCSIPIENILAVERLEEESFKMKNMFQVIQPERALYIQANNCVEARDWIDILTKVSQCNRKRLSTYHPSAFLNGHWLCCKLSADSAPGCTPCTGGLPANIQLDVDGDRETERIYSLYSTYMAKLVKMQEACGSKSVYDGPEQEVQTRQVQENQVRQPVSITSQVREHPIGDQSFQCYIRQQSESSTYSI
;
A
#
# COMPACT_ATOMS: atom_id res chain seq x y z
N ILE A 1 -6.43 2.14 -8.77
CA ILE A 1 -5.32 2.24 -9.75
C ILE A 1 -5.02 0.82 -10.19
N ILE A 2 -5.44 0.42 -11.38
CA ILE A 2 -5.15 -0.90 -11.93
C ILE A 2 -4.25 -0.64 -13.13
N ILE A 3 -2.94 -0.73 -12.89
CA ILE A 3 -1.98 -0.92 -13.97
C ILE A 3 -2.20 -2.37 -14.40
N ILE A 4 -2.74 -2.55 -15.62
CA ILE A 4 -2.76 -3.85 -16.31
C ILE A 4 -1.34 -4.41 -16.19
N PRO A 5 -1.12 -5.70 -15.83
CA PRO A 5 0.24 -6.23 -15.76
C PRO A 5 0.85 -6.20 -17.15
N THR A 6 1.63 -5.17 -17.44
CA THR A 6 2.42 -5.04 -18.65
C THR A 6 3.53 -6.08 -18.55
N ILE A 7 3.38 -7.18 -19.27
CA ILE A 7 4.45 -8.17 -19.45
C ILE A 7 5.36 -7.63 -20.56
N SER A 8 6.59 -7.24 -20.21
CA SER A 8 7.60 -6.78 -21.17
C SER A 8 8.66 -7.87 -21.33
N VAL A 9 8.81 -8.41 -22.55
CA VAL A 9 9.83 -9.43 -22.85
C VAL A 9 10.78 -8.95 -23.95
N PHE A 10 12.08 -9.16 -23.77
CA PHE A 10 13.15 -8.58 -24.59
C PHE A 10 13.94 -9.64 -25.36
N SER A 11 14.21 -9.41 -26.65
CA SER A 11 15.06 -10.30 -27.46
C SER A 11 15.53 -9.61 -28.75
N VAL A 12 16.72 -10.00 -29.23
CA VAL A 12 17.52 -9.28 -30.25
C VAL A 12 17.57 -10.04 -31.58
N ARG A 13 16.54 -10.82 -31.94
CA ARG A 13 16.51 -11.63 -33.17
C ARG A 13 15.20 -11.44 -33.94
N CYS A 14 15.21 -11.64 -35.26
CA CYS A 14 14.03 -11.57 -36.14
C CYS A 14 12.95 -12.65 -35.84
N SER A 15 13.22 -13.57 -34.92
CA SER A 15 12.26 -14.55 -34.38
C SER A 15 12.63 -14.80 -32.91
N PRO A 16 12.28 -13.86 -32.02
CA PRO A 16 12.65 -13.95 -30.63
C PRO A 16 11.84 -15.05 -29.93
N PHE A 17 12.51 -15.95 -29.20
CA PHE A 17 11.83 -16.91 -28.32
C PHE A 17 11.78 -16.34 -26.90
N TYR A 18 10.55 -16.12 -26.43
CA TYR A 18 10.21 -15.61 -25.11
C TYR A 18 9.66 -16.79 -24.28
N GLY A 19 10.53 -17.70 -23.84
CA GLY A 19 10.14 -18.90 -23.09
C GLY A 19 9.86 -18.63 -21.61
N GLU A 20 9.28 -17.48 -21.28
CA GLU A 20 9.01 -17.06 -19.90
C GLU A 20 7.51 -17.25 -19.58
N ASP A 21 7.23 -17.91 -18.46
CA ASP A 21 5.87 -18.05 -17.93
C ASP A 21 5.54 -16.89 -17.00
N PHE A 22 4.35 -16.30 -17.18
CA PHE A 22 3.88 -15.20 -16.35
C PHE A 22 2.60 -15.60 -15.61
N TYR A 23 2.61 -15.41 -14.30
CA TYR A 23 1.47 -15.66 -13.43
C TYR A 23 1.01 -14.33 -12.83
N CYS A 24 -0.27 -13.97 -13.05
CA CYS A 24 -0.85 -12.77 -12.48
C CYS A 24 -2.30 -13.00 -12.05
N GLU A 25 -2.70 -12.36 -10.95
CA GLU A 25 -4.11 -12.25 -10.56
C GLU A 25 -4.74 -11.10 -11.38
N ILE A 26 -5.82 -11.38 -12.11
CA ILE A 26 -6.53 -10.37 -12.90
C ILE A 26 -7.72 -9.84 -12.07
N PRO A 27 -7.99 -8.52 -12.06
CA PRO A 27 -9.16 -7.94 -11.39
C PRO A 27 -10.49 -8.57 -11.86
N ARG A 28 -11.52 -8.55 -11.01
CA ARG A 28 -12.86 -9.07 -11.36
C ARG A 28 -13.40 -8.44 -12.65
N SER A 29 -13.23 -7.13 -12.78
CA SER A 29 -13.65 -6.34 -13.94
C SER A 29 -12.48 -5.98 -14.83
N PHE A 30 -12.42 -6.58 -16.02
CA PHE A 30 -11.53 -6.18 -17.10
C PHE A 30 -12.16 -6.53 -18.45
N ARG A 31 -11.75 -5.85 -19.52
CA ARG A 31 -12.31 -6.04 -20.87
C ARG A 31 -11.36 -6.76 -21.81
N HIS A 32 -10.07 -6.42 -21.75
CA HIS A 32 -9.03 -7.01 -22.57
C HIS A 32 -7.80 -7.32 -21.72
N LEU A 33 -7.12 -8.41 -22.06
CA LEU A 33 -5.76 -8.73 -21.66
C LEU A 33 -4.84 -8.34 -22.80
N SER A 34 -3.96 -7.36 -22.57
CA SER A 34 -3.08 -6.81 -23.60
C SER A 34 -1.61 -7.13 -23.33
N PHE A 35 -0.91 -7.60 -24.36
CA PHE A 35 0.52 -7.88 -24.39
C PHE A 35 1.21 -6.85 -25.27
N TYR A 36 2.25 -6.17 -24.76
CA TYR A 36 2.97 -5.13 -25.49
C TYR A 36 4.39 -5.58 -25.77
N ILE A 37 4.86 -5.35 -26.99
CA ILE A 37 6.24 -5.60 -27.40
C ILE A 37 6.93 -4.26 -27.59
N PHE A 38 8.09 -4.09 -26.95
CA PHE A 38 8.89 -2.87 -27.03
C PHE A 38 10.25 -3.14 -27.67
N ASP A 39 10.72 -2.20 -28.48
CA ASP A 39 12.11 -2.15 -28.94
C ASP A 39 12.95 -1.39 -27.92
N ARG A 40 14.02 -2.01 -27.45
CA ARG A 40 14.89 -1.45 -26.42
C ARG A 40 16.15 -0.91 -27.05
N ASP A 41 16.14 0.38 -27.37
CA ASP A 41 17.32 1.09 -27.85
C ASP A 41 17.99 1.82 -26.67
N VAL A 42 19.28 1.55 -26.44
CA VAL A 42 20.06 2.00 -25.26
C VAL A 42 20.08 3.54 -25.11
N PHE A 43 19.73 4.27 -26.18
CA PHE A 43 19.77 5.73 -26.25
C PHE A 43 18.42 6.41 -26.54
N ARG A 44 17.31 5.67 -26.72
CA ARG A 44 15.96 6.25 -26.97
C ARG A 44 14.96 5.83 -25.88
N ARG A 45 13.83 6.55 -25.78
CA ARG A 45 12.66 6.04 -25.04
C ARG A 45 12.20 4.76 -25.73
N ASP A 46 11.94 3.71 -24.96
CA ASP A 46 11.42 2.43 -25.45
C ASP A 46 10.24 2.68 -26.40
N SER A 47 10.38 2.32 -27.68
CA SER A 47 9.31 2.49 -28.66
C SER A 47 8.54 1.18 -28.81
N SER A 48 7.22 1.24 -28.66
CA SER A 48 6.36 0.07 -28.83
C SER A 48 6.38 -0.42 -30.29
N ILE A 49 6.75 -1.69 -30.49
CA ILE A 49 6.72 -2.39 -31.79
C ILE A 49 5.27 -2.70 -32.17
N GLY A 50 4.50 -3.19 -31.20
CA GLY A 50 3.11 -3.59 -31.41
C GLY A 50 2.51 -4.22 -30.17
N LYS A 51 1.22 -4.54 -30.24
CA LYS A 51 0.49 -5.19 -29.16
C LYS A 51 -0.43 -6.30 -29.63
N VAL A 52 -0.78 -7.20 -28.73
CA VAL A 52 -1.87 -8.17 -28.87
C VAL A 52 -2.87 -7.92 -27.76
N ALA A 53 -4.14 -7.74 -28.09
CA ALA A 53 -5.21 -7.59 -27.11
C ALA A 53 -6.23 -8.74 -27.26
N VAL A 54 -6.41 -9.52 -26.21
CA VAL A 54 -7.38 -10.63 -26.14
C VAL A 54 -8.54 -10.21 -25.27
N LYS A 55 -9.77 -10.29 -25.76
CA LYS A 55 -10.95 -9.94 -24.96
C LYS A 55 -11.17 -10.94 -23.82
N LYS A 56 -11.71 -10.48 -22.69
CA LYS A 56 -12.09 -11.34 -21.55
C LYS A 56 -12.98 -12.51 -22.00
N GLU A 57 -14.00 -12.20 -22.82
CA GLU A 57 -14.94 -13.20 -23.37
C GLU A 57 -14.29 -14.26 -24.27
N ASP A 58 -13.11 -13.98 -24.80
CA ASP A 58 -12.37 -14.87 -25.69
C ASP A 58 -11.28 -15.68 -24.98
N LEU A 59 -10.90 -15.33 -23.75
CA LEU A 59 -9.81 -16.01 -23.03
C LEU A 59 -10.03 -17.51 -22.90
N GLN A 60 -11.27 -17.93 -22.62
CA GLN A 60 -11.61 -19.35 -22.50
C GLN A 60 -11.41 -20.13 -23.81
N LYS A 61 -11.53 -19.46 -24.97
CA LYS A 61 -11.32 -20.09 -26.28
C LYS A 61 -9.85 -20.52 -26.47
N TYR A 62 -8.93 -19.75 -25.89
CA TYR A 62 -7.48 -19.92 -25.98
C TYR A 62 -6.86 -20.64 -24.77
N HIS A 63 -7.67 -21.04 -23.77
CA HIS A 63 -7.20 -21.71 -22.56
C HIS A 63 -6.34 -22.96 -22.87
N GLY A 64 -5.10 -22.96 -22.39
CA GLY A 64 -4.15 -24.09 -22.49
C GLY A 64 -3.69 -24.40 -23.91
N LYS A 65 -3.90 -23.48 -24.86
CA LYS A 65 -3.56 -23.67 -26.27
C LYS A 65 -2.53 -22.65 -26.73
N ASP A 66 -1.56 -23.13 -27.49
CA ASP A 66 -0.67 -22.25 -28.26
C ASP A 66 -1.43 -21.62 -29.43
N HIS A 67 -1.43 -20.29 -29.49
CA HIS A 67 -2.09 -19.55 -30.55
C HIS A 67 -1.23 -18.38 -31.05
N TRP A 68 -1.21 -18.16 -32.36
CA TRP A 68 -0.55 -17.00 -32.98
C TRP A 68 -1.53 -15.84 -33.09
N PHE A 69 -1.17 -14.72 -32.49
CA PHE A 69 -1.94 -13.49 -32.54
C PHE A 69 -1.21 -12.45 -33.39
N PRO A 70 -1.87 -11.83 -34.39
CA PRO A 70 -1.26 -10.79 -35.20
C PRO A 70 -0.99 -9.55 -34.34
N LEU A 71 0.18 -8.93 -34.52
CA LEU A 71 0.53 -7.69 -33.82
C LEU A 71 -0.24 -6.52 -34.41
N GLN A 72 -0.79 -5.69 -33.53
CA GLN A 72 -1.47 -4.45 -33.86
C GLN A 72 -0.56 -3.25 -33.56
N PRO A 73 -0.60 -2.18 -34.37
CA PRO A 73 0.11 -0.94 -34.06
C PRO A 73 -0.44 -0.32 -32.78
N VAL A 74 0.45 0.25 -31.96
CA VAL A 74 0.08 0.99 -30.76
C VAL A 74 -0.12 2.46 -31.13
N CYS A 75 -1.37 2.92 -31.11
CA CYS A 75 -1.76 4.31 -31.32
C CYS A 75 -2.93 4.71 -30.40
N ALA A 76 -3.24 6.01 -30.35
CA ALA A 76 -4.31 6.56 -29.52
C ALA A 76 -5.67 5.85 -29.73
N ASP A 77 -6.01 5.47 -30.97
CA ASP A 77 -7.24 4.72 -31.26
C ASP A 77 -7.20 3.27 -30.77
N SER A 78 -6.02 2.65 -30.75
CA SER A 78 -5.86 1.31 -30.19
C SER A 78 -5.86 1.32 -28.65
N GLU A 79 -5.43 2.41 -28.03
CA GLU A 79 -5.25 2.57 -26.57
C GLU A 79 -6.49 3.15 -25.86
N VAL A 80 -7.64 3.21 -26.53
CA VAL A 80 -8.87 3.73 -25.91
C VAL A 80 -9.27 2.88 -24.69
N GLN A 81 -9.33 3.53 -23.54
CA GLN A 81 -9.64 2.95 -22.24
C GLN A 81 -10.50 3.91 -21.42
N GLY A 82 -11.29 3.37 -20.50
CA GLY A 82 -12.10 4.14 -19.57
C GLY A 82 -13.55 4.36 -20.00
N MET A 83 -14.25 5.11 -19.17
CA MET A 83 -15.67 5.41 -19.30
C MET A 83 -15.95 6.88 -19.01
N VAL A 84 -17.06 7.38 -19.57
CA VAL A 84 -17.57 8.72 -19.34
C VAL A 84 -19.00 8.66 -18.83
N HIS A 85 -19.30 9.45 -17.80
CA HIS A 85 -20.64 9.60 -17.24
C HIS A 85 -21.34 10.79 -17.88
N LEU A 86 -22.46 10.52 -18.54
CA LEU A 86 -23.23 11.52 -19.28
C LEU A 86 -24.64 11.67 -18.69
N GLU A 87 -25.04 12.93 -18.50
CA GLU A 87 -26.42 13.32 -18.21
C GLU A 87 -26.96 14.14 -19.39
N LEU A 88 -28.08 13.68 -19.96
CA LEU A 88 -28.78 14.28 -21.08
C LEU A 88 -30.20 14.67 -20.66
N ARG A 89 -30.66 15.85 -21.08
CA ARG A 89 -32.02 16.32 -20.80
C ARG A 89 -32.59 17.09 -21.98
N LEU A 90 -33.69 16.60 -22.55
CA LEU A 90 -34.50 17.31 -23.52
C LEU A 90 -35.56 18.14 -22.78
N SER A 91 -35.76 19.39 -23.16
CA SER A 91 -36.78 20.25 -22.59
C SER A 91 -37.49 21.01 -23.69
N GLU A 92 -38.82 21.05 -23.65
CA GLU A 92 -39.62 21.83 -24.56
C GLU A 92 -39.58 23.32 -24.13
N VAL A 93 -39.34 24.21 -25.10
CA VAL A 93 -39.22 25.65 -24.88
C VAL A 93 -40.00 26.38 -25.95
N ILE A 94 -40.85 27.31 -25.54
CA ILE A 94 -41.56 28.20 -26.45
C ILE A 94 -40.63 29.38 -26.74
N THR A 95 -40.27 29.58 -28.01
CA THR A 95 -39.44 30.72 -28.44
C THR A 95 -40.25 32.02 -28.38
N ASP A 96 -39.55 33.17 -28.40
CA ASP A 96 -40.17 34.50 -28.40
C ASP A 96 -41.11 34.74 -29.61
N SER A 97 -40.99 33.91 -30.66
CA SER A 97 -41.87 33.90 -31.83
C SER A 97 -43.08 32.97 -31.70
N GLY A 98 -43.29 32.34 -30.54
CA GLY A 98 -44.39 31.40 -30.28
C GLY A 98 -44.20 30.01 -30.89
N VAL A 99 -42.99 29.68 -31.37
CA VAL A 99 -42.67 28.36 -31.92
C VAL A 99 -42.19 27.45 -30.80
N VAL A 100 -42.72 26.24 -30.73
CA VAL A 100 -42.23 25.21 -29.82
C VAL A 100 -40.94 24.63 -30.39
N CYS A 101 -39.84 24.65 -29.60
CA CYS A 101 -38.60 23.95 -29.93
C CYS A 101 -38.13 23.10 -28.75
N HIS A 102 -37.31 22.09 -29.03
CA HIS A 102 -36.68 21.32 -27.97
C HIS A 102 -35.26 21.83 -27.71
N LYS A 103 -34.88 21.89 -26.44
CA LYS A 103 -33.52 22.17 -26.00
C LYS A 103 -32.91 20.94 -25.36
N LEU A 104 -31.86 20.41 -25.97
CA LEU A 104 -31.06 19.33 -25.40
C LEU A 104 -29.96 19.93 -24.52
N ALA A 105 -30.02 19.69 -23.23
CA ALA A 105 -28.94 19.94 -22.29
C ALA A 105 -28.08 18.68 -22.11
N THR A 106 -26.77 18.82 -22.27
CA THR A 106 -25.80 17.73 -22.09
C THR A 106 -24.78 18.11 -21.03
N ARG A 107 -24.46 17.17 -20.13
CA ARG A 107 -23.41 17.31 -19.11
C ARG A 107 -22.52 16.08 -19.11
N VAL A 108 -21.22 16.33 -19.19
CA VAL A 108 -20.18 15.36 -18.84
C VAL A 108 -19.93 15.54 -17.34
N LEU A 109 -20.29 14.54 -16.54
CA LEU A 109 -20.22 14.63 -15.07
C LEU A 109 -18.83 14.27 -14.57
N GLU A 110 -18.35 13.10 -14.98
CA GLU A 110 -17.05 12.56 -14.61
C GLU A 110 -16.54 11.54 -15.63
N CYS A 111 -15.25 11.20 -15.53
CA CYS A 111 -14.60 10.18 -16.34
C CYS A 111 -13.84 9.24 -15.40
N GLN A 112 -13.82 7.95 -15.73
CA GLN A 112 -13.16 6.92 -14.93
C GLN A 112 -12.22 6.09 -15.81
N ASP A 113 -11.09 5.67 -15.23
CA ASP A 113 -10.12 4.77 -15.85
C ASP A 113 -9.55 5.27 -17.20
N LEU A 114 -9.36 6.59 -17.32
CA LEU A 114 -8.69 7.20 -18.47
C LEU A 114 -7.17 6.93 -18.43
N PRO A 115 -6.51 6.74 -19.60
CA PRO A 115 -5.07 6.51 -19.64
C PRO A 115 -4.29 7.78 -19.26
N ILE A 116 -3.19 7.61 -18.52
CA ILE A 116 -2.24 8.69 -18.23
C ILE A 116 -1.33 8.85 -19.44
N VAL A 117 -1.34 10.04 -20.03
CA VAL A 117 -0.57 10.35 -21.24
C VAL A 117 0.62 11.22 -20.86
N ASN A 118 1.85 10.76 -21.12
CA ASN A 118 3.08 11.51 -20.84
C ASN A 118 3.21 12.03 -19.39
N ASN A 119 2.76 11.25 -18.40
CA ASN A 119 2.70 11.63 -16.98
C ASN A 119 1.80 12.85 -16.67
N GLN A 120 0.90 13.21 -17.58
CA GLN A 120 -0.12 14.24 -17.41
C GLN A 120 -1.50 13.62 -17.65
N CYS A 121 -2.50 14.16 -16.96
CA CYS A 121 -3.90 13.75 -17.12
C CYS A 121 -4.75 15.01 -16.99
N ASP A 122 -4.82 15.74 -18.10
CA ASP A 122 -5.62 16.96 -18.26
C ASP A 122 -6.72 16.73 -19.31
N PRO A 123 -7.70 15.85 -19.03
CA PRO A 123 -8.72 15.50 -20.01
C PRO A 123 -9.67 16.67 -20.30
N TYR A 124 -10.17 16.73 -21.53
CA TYR A 124 -11.26 17.59 -21.96
C TYR A 124 -12.19 16.86 -22.93
N ALA A 125 -13.43 17.34 -23.03
CA ALA A 125 -14.47 16.75 -23.86
C ALA A 125 -14.89 17.72 -24.96
N ALA A 126 -14.89 17.28 -26.21
CA ALA A 126 -15.55 17.95 -27.31
C ALA A 126 -16.92 17.31 -27.54
N VAL A 127 -17.98 18.10 -27.50
CA VAL A 127 -19.36 17.60 -27.62
C VAL A 127 -19.96 18.15 -28.90
N SER A 128 -20.49 17.27 -29.73
CA SER A 128 -21.12 17.59 -31.01
C SER A 128 -22.45 16.85 -31.15
N LEU A 129 -23.39 17.47 -31.87
CA LEU A 129 -24.66 16.87 -32.20
C LEU A 129 -24.66 16.46 -33.67
N LEU A 130 -24.61 15.16 -33.93
CA LEU A 130 -24.59 14.58 -35.27
C LEU A 130 -26.00 14.63 -35.87
N GLY A 131 -26.09 15.10 -37.12
CA GLY A 131 -27.34 15.24 -37.88
C GLY A 131 -27.90 16.67 -37.96
N SER A 132 -27.37 17.62 -37.17
CA SER A 132 -27.65 19.06 -37.33
C SER A 132 -26.52 19.76 -38.10
N SER A 133 -26.85 20.69 -38.97
CA SER A 133 -25.89 21.36 -39.87
C SER A 133 -24.96 22.37 -39.18
N ARG A 134 -25.18 22.71 -37.89
CA ARG A 134 -24.42 23.76 -37.19
C ARG A 134 -24.36 23.58 -35.67
N SER A 135 -23.40 22.82 -35.14
CA SER A 135 -22.97 22.99 -33.73
C SER A 135 -21.73 22.16 -33.35
N PHE A 136 -20.58 22.82 -33.16
CA PHE A 136 -19.35 22.25 -32.59
C PHE A 136 -19.01 23.00 -31.29
N PHE A 137 -18.71 22.28 -30.20
CA PHE A 137 -18.34 22.90 -28.93
C PHE A 137 -17.18 22.18 -28.22
N PHE A 138 -16.35 22.98 -27.53
CA PHE A 138 -15.23 22.54 -26.70
C PHE A 138 -15.57 22.72 -25.21
N SER A 139 -15.31 21.72 -24.36
CA SER A 139 -15.48 21.80 -22.91
C SER A 139 -14.27 21.21 -22.16
N GLN A 140 -13.63 21.99 -21.30
CA GLN A 140 -12.48 21.57 -20.50
C GLN A 140 -12.93 20.82 -19.24
N VAL A 141 -12.52 19.56 -19.05
CA VAL A 141 -13.00 18.67 -17.95
C VAL A 141 -12.13 18.82 -16.68
N THR A 142 -11.03 19.56 -16.73
CA THR A 142 -10.06 19.69 -15.62
C THR A 142 -10.44 20.61 -14.46
N LYS A 143 -11.66 21.15 -14.40
CA LYS A 143 -12.10 21.96 -13.25
C LYS A 143 -13.47 21.54 -12.75
N PRO A 144 -13.63 21.14 -11.47
CA PRO A 144 -14.93 20.81 -10.86
C PRO A 144 -15.87 22.03 -10.72
N LEU A 145 -15.61 23.14 -11.41
CA LEU A 145 -16.41 24.37 -11.37
C LEU A 145 -16.66 25.00 -12.75
N SER A 146 -16.26 24.36 -13.86
CA SER A 146 -16.71 24.81 -15.19
C SER A 146 -17.97 24.06 -15.64
N TYR A 147 -19.00 24.04 -14.77
CA TYR A 147 -20.33 23.53 -15.11
C TYR A 147 -21.07 24.52 -16.01
N THR A 148 -20.63 24.67 -17.25
CA THR A 148 -21.48 25.32 -18.22
C THR A 148 -22.54 24.33 -18.68
N LYS A 149 -23.76 24.45 -18.13
CA LYS A 149 -24.98 23.86 -18.70
C LYS A 149 -25.09 24.39 -20.13
N ARG A 150 -24.88 23.53 -21.13
CA ARG A 150 -24.97 23.91 -22.56
C ARG A 150 -26.22 23.29 -23.15
N GLN A 151 -26.87 24.05 -24.02
CA GLN A 151 -28.13 23.70 -24.66
C GLN A 151 -27.92 23.69 -26.18
N PHE A 152 -28.38 22.63 -26.83
CA PHE A 152 -28.54 22.56 -28.28
C PHE A 152 -30.00 22.79 -28.60
N ASP A 153 -30.28 23.64 -29.58
CA ASP A 153 -31.62 23.78 -30.12
C ASP A 153 -31.86 22.61 -31.11
N VAL A 154 -32.97 21.91 -30.92
CA VAL A 154 -33.35 20.70 -31.65
C VAL A 154 -34.78 20.87 -32.16
N GLU A 155 -34.97 20.70 -33.47
CA GLU A 155 -36.28 20.66 -34.10
C GLU A 155 -36.96 19.30 -33.84
N GLU A 156 -38.27 19.32 -33.58
CA GLU A 156 -39.06 18.16 -33.13
C GLU A 156 -39.02 16.98 -34.13
N ASP A 157 -39.02 17.27 -35.44
CA ASP A 157 -39.06 16.28 -36.52
C ASP A 157 -37.74 15.50 -36.74
N ASP A 158 -36.66 15.87 -36.03
CA ASP A 158 -35.33 15.28 -36.23
C ASP A 158 -34.75 14.55 -35.01
N VAL A 159 -35.40 14.57 -33.84
CA VAL A 159 -34.88 13.98 -32.60
C VAL A 159 -34.44 12.52 -32.79
N ASP A 160 -35.23 11.71 -33.50
CA ASP A 160 -34.95 10.29 -33.72
C ASP A 160 -33.76 10.01 -34.66
N LYS A 161 -33.35 11.01 -35.46
CA LYS A 161 -32.21 10.93 -36.40
C LYS A 161 -30.93 11.49 -35.81
N LEU A 162 -31.02 12.17 -34.67
CA LEU A 162 -29.88 12.85 -34.03
C LEU A 162 -29.13 11.93 -33.07
N ALA A 163 -27.82 12.13 -33.00
CA ALA A 163 -26.97 11.46 -32.02
C ALA A 163 -25.97 12.44 -31.41
N LEU A 164 -25.82 12.38 -30.09
CA LEU A 164 -24.77 13.11 -29.40
C LEU A 164 -23.45 12.36 -29.58
N LYS A 165 -22.41 13.06 -30.00
CA LYS A 165 -21.03 12.56 -30.02
C LYS A 165 -20.19 13.33 -29.01
N VAL A 166 -19.51 12.60 -28.13
CA VAL A 166 -18.57 13.15 -27.15
C VAL A 166 -17.20 12.54 -27.40
N ASP A 167 -16.24 13.39 -27.76
CA ASP A 167 -14.83 13.01 -27.93
C ASP A 167 -14.04 13.45 -26.70
N LEU A 168 -13.33 12.52 -26.06
CA LEU A 168 -12.39 12.83 -24.99
C LEU A 168 -10.97 12.95 -25.51
N TRP A 169 -10.27 13.93 -24.97
CA TRP A 169 -8.92 14.31 -25.36
C TRP A 169 -8.10 14.66 -24.13
N ASN A 170 -6.78 14.49 -24.18
CA ASN A 170 -5.85 14.97 -23.19
C ASN A 170 -5.13 16.21 -23.71
N ALA A 171 -5.25 17.33 -22.99
CA ALA A 171 -4.61 18.58 -23.38
C ALA A 171 -3.08 18.46 -23.23
N SER A 172 -2.34 18.79 -24.29
CA SER A 172 -0.87 18.76 -24.27
C SER A 172 -0.30 20.18 -24.36
N ASN A 173 0.52 20.57 -23.39
CA ASN A 173 1.24 21.85 -23.42
C ASN A 173 2.47 21.86 -24.37
N LEU A 174 2.70 20.77 -25.11
CA LEU A 174 3.84 20.60 -26.01
C LEU A 174 3.43 20.74 -27.48
N LYS A 175 4.40 20.98 -28.37
CA LYS A 175 4.22 21.19 -29.83
C LYS A 175 3.58 20.01 -30.62
N PHE A 176 3.07 18.99 -29.94
CA PHE A 176 2.65 17.72 -30.53
C PHE A 176 1.12 17.53 -30.65
N GLY A 177 0.32 18.54 -30.32
CA GLY A 177 -1.13 18.49 -30.41
C GLY A 177 -1.78 17.69 -29.26
N ASP A 178 -3.10 17.83 -29.13
CA ASP A 178 -3.88 17.13 -28.10
C ASP A 178 -4.05 15.65 -28.45
N GLU A 179 -3.99 14.78 -27.44
CA GLU A 179 -4.03 13.34 -27.63
C GLU A 179 -5.44 12.80 -27.43
N PHE A 180 -5.88 11.91 -28.32
CA PHE A 180 -7.23 11.35 -28.24
C PHE A 180 -7.31 10.26 -27.18
N LEU A 181 -8.38 10.29 -26.37
CA LEU A 181 -8.62 9.31 -25.32
C LEU A 181 -9.75 8.33 -25.66
N GLY A 182 -10.66 8.72 -26.55
CA GLY A 182 -11.78 7.90 -27.00
C GLY A 182 -13.05 8.71 -27.29
N GLU A 183 -13.99 8.10 -28.00
CA GLU A 183 -15.29 8.70 -28.34
C GLU A 183 -16.47 7.87 -27.82
N VAL A 184 -17.59 8.54 -27.57
CA VAL A 184 -18.89 7.90 -27.36
C VAL A 184 -19.93 8.54 -28.26
N ARG A 185 -20.82 7.71 -28.82
CA ARG A 185 -21.99 8.15 -29.56
C ARG A 185 -23.26 7.65 -28.89
N VAL A 186 -24.14 8.59 -28.56
CA VAL A 186 -25.40 8.33 -27.89
C VAL A 186 -26.55 8.80 -28.77
N PRO A 187 -27.30 7.87 -29.40
CA PRO A 187 -28.52 8.21 -30.14
C PRO A 187 -29.54 8.91 -29.23
N LEU A 188 -30.17 10.01 -29.66
CA LEU A 188 -31.09 10.76 -28.79
C LEU A 188 -32.37 10.00 -28.44
N LYS A 189 -32.71 8.94 -29.19
CA LYS A 189 -33.80 8.01 -28.84
C LYS A 189 -33.71 7.42 -27.42
N VAL A 190 -32.54 7.42 -26.78
CA VAL A 190 -32.38 6.95 -25.39
C VAL A 190 -33.15 7.80 -24.38
N LEU A 191 -33.45 9.05 -24.72
CA LEU A 191 -34.20 9.98 -23.86
C LEU A 191 -35.67 9.56 -23.68
N GLY A 192 -36.22 8.78 -24.61
CA GLY A 192 -37.59 8.26 -24.55
C GLY A 192 -38.65 9.32 -24.20
N GLN A 193 -39.68 8.89 -23.46
CA GLN A 193 -40.74 9.79 -22.96
C GLN A 193 -40.33 10.60 -21.73
N SER A 194 -39.31 10.17 -20.98
CA SER A 194 -38.85 10.86 -19.76
C SER A 194 -38.10 12.15 -20.07
N GLY A 195 -37.55 12.28 -21.29
CA GLY A 195 -36.75 13.43 -21.71
C GLY A 195 -35.45 13.58 -20.91
N VAL A 196 -35.06 12.58 -20.12
CA VAL A 196 -33.86 12.59 -19.27
C VAL A 196 -33.18 11.23 -19.36
N HIS A 197 -31.86 11.23 -19.52
CA HIS A 197 -31.04 10.03 -19.59
C HIS A 197 -29.72 10.25 -18.85
N ASP A 198 -29.40 9.35 -17.93
CA ASP A 198 -28.21 9.38 -17.09
C ASP A 198 -27.55 7.99 -17.12
N ALA A 199 -26.35 7.89 -17.69
CA ALA A 199 -25.66 6.61 -17.81
C ALA A 199 -24.15 6.74 -18.03
N TRP A 200 -23.45 5.66 -17.66
CA TRP A 200 -22.05 5.43 -17.99
C TRP A 200 -21.89 4.83 -19.39
N TYR A 201 -20.89 5.32 -20.12
CA TYR A 201 -20.56 4.83 -21.46
C TYR A 201 -19.08 4.50 -21.58
N PHE A 202 -18.79 3.32 -22.13
CA PHE A 202 -17.43 2.95 -22.51
C PHE A 202 -16.97 3.73 -23.74
N LEU A 203 -15.78 4.30 -23.64
CA LEU A 203 -15.13 4.96 -24.77
C LEU A 203 -14.77 3.95 -25.87
N GLN A 204 -14.85 4.41 -27.10
CA GLN A 204 -14.54 3.64 -28.31
C GLN A 204 -13.50 4.36 -29.19
N PRO A 205 -12.78 3.63 -30.05
CA PRO A 205 -11.93 4.20 -31.09
C PRO A 205 -12.72 5.05 -32.09
N ARG A 206 -12.04 5.90 -32.88
CA ARG A 206 -12.68 6.66 -33.98
C ARG A 206 -13.13 5.74 -35.12
N ASP A 207 -14.29 6.05 -35.70
CA ASP A 207 -14.77 5.33 -36.91
C ASP A 207 -13.98 5.62 -38.18
N ASN A 208 -13.19 6.71 -38.23
CA ASN A 208 -12.38 6.99 -39.40
C ASN A 208 -11.32 5.90 -39.51
N GLY A 209 -11.52 4.99 -40.46
CA GLY A 209 -10.57 3.95 -40.81
C GLY A 209 -9.19 4.56 -41.00
N TYR A 210 -8.38 4.51 -39.95
CA TYR A 210 -6.96 4.74 -40.06
C TYR A 210 -6.49 3.80 -41.17
N LYS A 211 -5.70 4.31 -42.12
CA LYS A 211 -4.97 3.42 -43.03
C LYS A 211 -4.15 2.53 -42.10
N SER A 212 -4.63 1.32 -41.82
CA SER A 212 -3.90 0.41 -40.96
C SER A 212 -2.57 0.25 -41.65
N VAL A 213 -1.47 0.53 -40.95
CA VAL A 213 -0.23 -0.17 -41.26
C VAL A 213 -0.66 -1.64 -41.39
N LYS A 214 -0.48 -2.24 -42.56
CA LYS A 214 -1.01 -3.57 -42.84
C LYS A 214 -0.54 -4.47 -41.69
N ALA A 215 -1.48 -5.13 -41.00
CA ALA A 215 -1.15 -6.01 -39.88
C ALA A 215 -0.07 -7.04 -40.25
N ASP A 216 0.04 -7.37 -41.53
CA ASP A 216 1.06 -8.25 -42.12
C ASP A 216 2.51 -7.75 -41.97
N GLU A 217 2.77 -6.48 -41.66
CA GLU A 217 4.14 -5.93 -41.55
C GLU A 217 4.73 -6.01 -40.13
N LEU A 218 3.90 -6.11 -39.09
CA LEU A 218 4.37 -6.09 -37.69
C LEU A 218 4.71 -7.49 -37.14
N GLY A 219 4.29 -8.55 -37.83
CA GLY A 219 4.48 -9.93 -37.41
C GLY A 219 3.39 -10.43 -36.45
N SER A 220 3.69 -11.50 -35.71
CA SER A 220 2.73 -12.15 -34.81
C SER A 220 3.42 -12.61 -33.53
N LEU A 221 2.65 -12.66 -32.44
CA LEU A 221 3.07 -13.14 -31.13
C LEU A 221 2.38 -14.48 -30.83
N ARG A 222 3.16 -15.51 -30.53
CA ARG A 222 2.63 -16.80 -30.07
C ARG A 222 2.44 -16.75 -28.57
N LEU A 223 1.23 -17.05 -28.09
CA LEU A 223 0.90 -17.07 -26.67
C LEU A 223 0.27 -18.41 -26.31
N ASN A 224 0.62 -18.92 -25.13
CA ASN A 224 -0.14 -19.96 -24.43
C ASN A 224 -0.80 -19.32 -23.22
N ILE A 225 -2.13 -19.20 -23.24
CA ILE A 225 -2.88 -18.50 -22.19
C ILE A 225 -3.58 -19.56 -21.35
N VAL A 226 -3.28 -19.62 -20.05
CA VAL A 226 -4.03 -20.43 -19.09
C VAL A 226 -4.89 -19.50 -18.25
N TYR A 227 -6.21 -19.54 -18.49
CA TYR A 227 -7.20 -18.71 -17.79
C TYR A 227 -8.07 -19.57 -16.87
N THR A 228 -8.14 -19.19 -15.59
CA THR A 228 -9.01 -19.84 -14.59
C THR A 228 -9.94 -18.80 -14.01
N GLU A 229 -11.24 -19.09 -13.98
CA GLU A 229 -12.27 -18.24 -13.37
C GLU A 229 -12.80 -18.92 -12.12
N ASP A 230 -12.50 -18.34 -10.95
CA ASP A 230 -13.03 -18.80 -9.67
C ASP A 230 -14.31 -18.03 -9.35
N HIS A 231 -15.41 -18.74 -9.09
CA HIS A 231 -16.67 -18.12 -8.69
C HIS A 231 -16.75 -17.99 -7.16
N VAL A 232 -16.64 -16.75 -6.69
CA VAL A 232 -16.81 -16.38 -5.28
C VAL A 232 -18.29 -16.08 -5.01
N PHE A 233 -18.86 -16.66 -3.96
CA PHE A 233 -20.25 -16.40 -3.58
C PHE A 233 -20.45 -14.94 -3.11
N PRO A 234 -21.69 -14.44 -3.03
CA PRO A 234 -21.96 -13.16 -2.39
C PRO A 234 -21.47 -13.11 -0.93
N THR A 235 -21.09 -11.91 -0.48
CA THR A 235 -20.51 -11.65 0.85
C THR A 235 -21.31 -12.26 2.01
N GLU A 236 -22.64 -12.32 1.88
CA GLU A 236 -23.54 -12.85 2.90
C GLU A 236 -23.26 -14.30 3.29
N HIS A 237 -22.76 -15.11 2.36
CA HIS A 237 -22.41 -16.50 2.62
C HIS A 237 -21.15 -16.65 3.45
N TYR A 238 -20.30 -15.62 3.49
CA TYR A 238 -19.01 -15.63 4.18
C TYR A 238 -19.06 -14.97 5.56
N ASN A 239 -20.13 -14.23 5.89
CA ASN A 239 -20.30 -13.55 7.18
C ASN A 239 -19.94 -14.42 8.39
N PRO A 240 -20.47 -15.66 8.54
CA PRO A 240 -20.23 -16.43 9.76
C PRO A 240 -18.75 -16.79 9.97
N LEU A 241 -18.06 -17.21 8.90
CA LEU A 241 -16.64 -17.54 8.96
C LEU A 241 -15.80 -16.26 9.15
N ARG A 242 -16.15 -15.19 8.43
CA ARG A 242 -15.46 -13.91 8.50
C ARG A 242 -15.50 -13.32 9.90
N ASP A 243 -16.68 -13.29 10.53
CA ASP A 243 -16.83 -12.74 11.88
C ASP A 243 -16.04 -13.56 12.90
N LEU A 244 -16.08 -14.89 12.79
CA LEU A 244 -15.28 -15.79 13.63
C LEU A 244 -13.77 -15.52 13.47
N LEU A 245 -13.29 -15.34 12.24
CA LEU A 245 -11.88 -15.02 11.97
C LEU A 245 -11.51 -13.65 12.54
N LEU A 246 -12.31 -12.60 12.29
CA LEU A 246 -12.01 -11.24 12.75
C LEU A 246 -12.02 -11.09 14.28
N GLN A 247 -12.71 -11.99 14.99
CA GLN A 247 -12.68 -12.06 16.46
C GLN A 247 -11.43 -12.77 17.02
N SER A 248 -10.58 -13.38 16.18
CA SER A 248 -9.46 -14.22 16.63
C SER A 248 -8.50 -13.52 17.61
N ALA A 249 -8.30 -12.21 17.47
CA ALA A 249 -7.43 -11.43 18.36
C ALA A 249 -8.00 -11.25 19.77
N HIS A 250 -9.30 -11.50 19.99
CA HIS A 250 -10.00 -11.33 21.26
C HIS A 250 -10.23 -12.65 22.00
N ILE A 251 -9.85 -13.78 21.39
CA ILE A 251 -9.96 -15.10 22.00
C ILE A 251 -8.72 -15.33 22.86
N GLU A 252 -8.92 -15.67 24.13
CA GLU A 252 -7.85 -16.04 25.06
C GLU A 252 -8.02 -17.52 25.46
N PRO A 253 -6.99 -18.37 25.26
CA PRO A 253 -5.72 -18.07 24.59
C PRO A 253 -5.89 -17.91 23.07
N VAL A 254 -5.07 -17.07 22.43
CA VAL A 254 -5.12 -16.86 20.96
C VAL A 254 -4.90 -18.15 20.17
N SER A 255 -4.27 -19.16 20.78
CA SER A 255 -4.09 -20.49 20.20
C SER A 255 -5.40 -21.25 19.95
N ALA A 256 -6.48 -20.89 20.67
CA ALA A 256 -7.82 -21.42 20.46
C ALA A 256 -8.61 -20.67 19.37
N SER A 257 -8.04 -19.59 18.80
CA SER A 257 -8.72 -18.84 17.75
C SER A 257 -8.77 -19.59 16.42
N ALA A 258 -9.82 -19.34 15.64
CA ALA A 258 -9.98 -19.95 14.32
C ALA A 258 -8.76 -19.68 13.43
N ALA A 259 -8.31 -18.42 13.35
CA ALA A 259 -7.16 -18.07 12.50
C ALA A 259 -5.85 -18.76 12.93
N HIS A 260 -5.61 -18.96 14.24
CA HIS A 260 -4.43 -19.69 14.71
C HIS A 260 -4.53 -21.20 14.40
N ILE A 261 -5.69 -21.80 14.68
CA ILE A 261 -5.95 -23.22 14.40
C ILE A 261 -5.71 -23.53 12.92
N LEU A 262 -6.18 -22.67 12.01
CA LEU A 262 -5.94 -22.83 10.57
C LEU A 262 -4.44 -22.96 10.25
N GLY A 263 -3.62 -22.09 10.85
CA GLY A 263 -2.17 -22.10 10.66
C GLY A 263 -1.47 -23.37 11.19
N GLU A 264 -2.07 -24.07 12.14
CA GLU A 264 -1.55 -25.33 12.70
C GLU A 264 -2.05 -26.58 11.96
N VAL A 265 -3.23 -26.50 11.33
CA VAL A 265 -3.74 -27.62 10.53
C VAL A 265 -3.16 -27.67 9.12
N CYS A 266 -2.89 -26.51 8.50
CA CYS A 266 -2.27 -26.44 7.18
C CYS A 266 -0.89 -27.11 7.17
N ARG A 267 -0.55 -27.79 6.06
CA ARG A 267 0.75 -28.45 5.88
C ARG A 267 1.89 -27.42 5.81
N GLU A 268 1.67 -26.36 5.05
CA GLU A 268 2.58 -25.24 4.94
C GLU A 268 1.95 -24.00 5.57
N LYS A 269 2.66 -23.39 6.54
CA LYS A 269 2.13 -22.20 7.24
C LYS A 269 1.85 -21.02 6.30
N GLN A 270 2.55 -20.96 5.14
CA GLN A 270 2.36 -19.91 4.15
C GLN A 270 0.98 -19.98 3.46
N GLU A 271 0.41 -21.17 3.27
CA GLU A 271 -0.92 -21.35 2.65
C GLU A 271 -2.01 -20.63 3.44
N ALA A 272 -1.97 -20.71 4.78
CA ALA A 272 -2.89 -19.99 5.65
C ALA A 272 -2.48 -18.53 5.87
N ALA A 273 -1.18 -18.25 6.01
CA ALA A 273 -0.70 -16.94 6.40
C ALA A 273 -1.05 -15.84 5.38
N VAL A 274 -0.85 -16.09 4.08
CA VAL A 274 -1.12 -15.08 3.04
C VAL A 274 -2.59 -14.62 3.03
N PRO A 275 -3.59 -15.51 2.91
CA PRO A 275 -4.99 -15.09 2.87
C PRO A 275 -5.47 -14.51 4.20
N LEU A 276 -5.00 -15.04 5.34
CA LEU A 276 -5.30 -14.46 6.66
C LEU A 276 -4.77 -13.02 6.75
N VAL A 277 -3.50 -12.79 6.41
CA VAL A 277 -2.90 -11.45 6.45
C VAL A 277 -3.65 -10.48 5.54
N ARG A 278 -3.99 -10.90 4.31
CA ARG A 278 -4.79 -10.09 3.38
C ARG A 278 -6.16 -9.75 3.97
N LEU A 279 -6.88 -10.74 4.50
CA LEU A 279 -8.20 -10.54 5.11
C LEU A 279 -8.15 -9.59 6.31
N PHE A 280 -7.26 -9.84 7.28
CA PHE A 280 -7.13 -8.98 8.45
C PHE A 280 -6.65 -7.57 8.09
N LEU A 281 -5.84 -7.41 7.03
CA LEU A 281 -5.44 -6.11 6.53
C LEU A 281 -6.64 -5.35 5.91
N HIS A 282 -7.45 -6.03 5.10
CA HIS A 282 -8.67 -5.46 4.48
C HIS A 282 -9.63 -4.89 5.54
N TYR A 283 -9.84 -5.61 6.64
CA TYR A 283 -10.72 -5.18 7.73
C TYR A 283 -10.04 -4.31 8.81
N GLY A 284 -8.76 -3.95 8.65
CA GLY A 284 -8.03 -3.13 9.61
C GLY A 284 -7.79 -3.80 10.98
N LYS A 285 -7.79 -5.13 11.03
CA LYS A 285 -7.64 -5.95 12.25
C LYS A 285 -6.29 -6.68 12.33
N ILE A 286 -5.39 -6.44 11.37
CA ILE A 286 -4.08 -7.10 11.30
C ILE A 286 -3.17 -6.82 12.51
N VAL A 287 -3.13 -5.56 12.99
CA VAL A 287 -2.27 -5.19 14.11
C VAL A 287 -2.68 -5.92 15.39
N PRO A 288 -3.95 -5.85 15.87
CA PRO A 288 -4.38 -6.62 17.04
C PRO A 288 -4.10 -8.12 16.93
N PHE A 289 -4.33 -8.72 15.76
CA PHE A 289 -4.14 -10.15 15.56
C PHE A 289 -2.67 -10.58 15.63
N LEU A 290 -1.78 -9.90 14.90
CA LEU A 290 -0.34 -10.20 14.94
C LEU A 290 0.27 -9.89 16.32
N SER A 291 -0.20 -8.83 16.98
CA SER A 291 0.16 -8.52 18.37
C SER A 291 -0.17 -9.67 19.32
N ALA A 292 -1.38 -10.24 19.23
CA ALA A 292 -1.82 -11.35 20.07
C ALA A 292 -0.99 -12.63 19.82
N ILE A 293 -0.75 -12.98 18.55
CA ILE A 293 0.09 -14.13 18.21
C ILE A 293 1.53 -13.95 18.71
N ALA A 294 2.12 -12.78 18.45
CA ALA A 294 3.47 -12.47 18.87
C ALA A 294 3.61 -12.55 20.39
N HIS A 295 2.65 -11.98 21.13
CA HIS A 295 2.62 -12.06 22.58
C HIS A 295 2.55 -13.51 23.07
N ALA A 296 1.66 -14.33 22.49
CA ALA A 296 1.53 -15.73 22.86
C ALA A 296 2.77 -16.58 22.54
N GLU A 297 3.50 -16.26 21.48
CA GLU A 297 4.76 -16.93 21.11
C GLU A 297 5.91 -16.53 22.05
N ILE A 298 6.03 -15.22 22.35
CA ILE A 298 7.02 -14.69 23.28
C ILE A 298 6.81 -15.25 24.69
N SER A 299 5.55 -15.34 25.14
CA SER A 299 5.20 -15.92 26.45
C SER A 299 5.53 -17.41 26.56
N ARG A 300 5.45 -18.17 25.45
CA ARG A 300 5.81 -19.60 25.40
C ARG A 300 7.32 -19.86 25.28
N THR A 301 8.11 -18.88 24.85
CA THR A 301 9.55 -19.04 24.66
C THR A 301 10.29 -19.07 26.00
N GLN A 302 10.94 -20.19 26.33
CA GLN A 302 11.73 -20.36 27.56
C GLN A 302 13.20 -19.91 27.41
N ASP A 303 13.75 -19.91 26.18
CA ASP A 303 15.14 -19.57 25.90
C ASP A 303 15.29 -18.44 24.86
N MET A 304 16.11 -17.44 25.20
CA MET A 304 16.55 -16.34 24.32
C MET A 304 17.18 -16.81 22.99
N ASN A 305 17.68 -18.04 22.95
CA ASN A 305 18.41 -18.60 21.81
C ASN A 305 17.49 -19.05 20.66
N PHE A 306 16.16 -19.13 20.83
CA PHE A 306 15.26 -19.53 19.74
C PHE A 306 15.38 -18.61 18.51
N TRP A 307 15.62 -17.31 18.72
CA TRP A 307 15.89 -16.35 17.64
C TRP A 307 17.29 -16.48 17.02
N SER A 308 18.21 -17.15 17.71
CA SER A 308 19.60 -17.38 17.28
C SER A 308 19.77 -18.64 16.43
N TYR A 309 18.80 -19.58 16.40
CA TYR A 309 18.93 -20.86 15.70
C TYR A 309 18.81 -20.79 14.16
N LEU A 310 18.60 -19.62 13.57
CA LEU A 310 18.59 -19.43 12.10
C LEU A 310 19.99 -19.33 11.46
N HIS A 311 21.06 -19.61 12.23
CA HIS A 311 22.44 -19.51 11.77
C HIS A 311 23.04 -20.87 11.41
N HIS A 312 22.74 -21.37 10.21
CA HIS A 312 23.60 -22.34 9.55
C HIS A 312 23.73 -22.02 8.06
N ILE A 313 24.94 -21.66 7.62
CA ILE A 313 25.28 -21.49 6.20
C ILE A 313 26.62 -22.18 5.89
N ASP A 314 26.61 -22.96 4.82
CA ASP A 314 27.75 -23.67 4.23
C ASP A 314 28.81 -22.75 3.58
N PRO A 315 30.09 -23.18 3.55
CA PRO A 315 31.19 -22.43 2.98
C PRO A 315 31.33 -22.68 1.47
N VAL A 316 31.21 -21.62 0.65
CA VAL A 316 31.62 -21.66 -0.76
C VAL A 316 33.06 -21.18 -0.87
N LYS A 317 33.95 -22.10 -1.25
CA LYS A 317 35.38 -21.84 -1.53
C LYS A 317 35.55 -20.78 -2.61
N LEU A 318 36.27 -19.71 -2.28
CA LEU A 318 36.81 -18.77 -3.26
C LEU A 318 38.07 -19.40 -3.91
N LYS A 319 38.23 -19.25 -5.23
CA LYS A 319 39.48 -19.56 -5.93
C LYS A 319 40.43 -18.36 -5.78
N GLU A 320 41.69 -18.64 -5.46
CA GLU A 320 42.76 -17.66 -5.31
C GLU A 320 43.17 -17.08 -6.68
N SER A 321 42.83 -15.82 -6.97
CA SER A 321 43.77 -14.81 -7.48
C SER A 321 43.14 -13.42 -7.70
N GLU A 322 44.01 -12.42 -7.48
CA GLU A 322 43.98 -10.97 -7.74
C GLU A 322 43.17 -10.00 -6.83
N ASN A 323 43.96 -9.16 -6.14
CA ASN A 323 43.66 -8.01 -5.28
C ASN A 323 42.56 -8.19 -4.23
N LEU A 324 42.81 -9.11 -3.28
CA LEU A 324 41.98 -9.32 -2.09
C LEU A 324 41.72 -8.02 -1.32
N ASP A 325 42.71 -7.13 -1.19
CA ASP A 325 42.55 -5.86 -0.47
C ASP A 325 41.60 -4.89 -1.18
N THR A 326 41.69 -4.77 -2.51
CA THR A 326 40.77 -3.94 -3.30
C THR A 326 39.35 -4.52 -3.28
N ASN A 327 39.22 -5.85 -3.39
CA ASN A 327 37.91 -6.50 -3.32
C ASN A 327 37.27 -6.37 -1.94
N ARG A 328 38.07 -6.46 -0.86
CA ARG A 328 37.63 -6.20 0.52
C ARG A 328 37.17 -4.75 0.69
N GLU A 329 37.92 -3.80 0.15
CA GLU A 329 37.59 -2.37 0.21
C GLU A 329 36.29 -2.06 -0.55
N ASN A 330 36.13 -2.61 -1.75
CA ASN A 330 34.90 -2.47 -2.54
C ASN A 330 33.70 -3.06 -1.80
N LEU A 331 33.85 -4.25 -1.21
CA LEU A 331 32.80 -4.89 -0.40
C LEU A 331 32.42 -4.01 0.80
N ARG A 332 33.42 -3.42 1.49
CA ARG A 332 33.20 -2.50 2.61
C ARG A 332 32.35 -1.30 2.20
N GLN A 333 32.71 -0.65 1.08
CA GLN A 333 31.98 0.51 0.57
C GLN A 333 30.53 0.16 0.17
N TYR A 334 30.30 -1.02 -0.42
CA TYR A 334 28.95 -1.49 -0.75
C TYR A 334 28.11 -1.72 0.51
N VAL A 335 28.68 -2.37 1.53
CA VAL A 335 28.00 -2.59 2.81
C VAL A 335 27.68 -1.26 3.49
N ASP A 336 28.63 -0.32 3.58
CA ASP A 336 28.40 0.99 4.20
C ASP A 336 27.27 1.76 3.50
N ARG A 337 27.27 1.78 2.17
CA ARG A 337 26.24 2.48 1.40
C ARG A 337 24.86 1.88 1.65
N ILE A 338 24.73 0.55 1.61
CA ILE A 338 23.46 -0.13 1.84
C ILE A 338 23.00 0.05 3.29
N PHE A 339 23.91 -0.10 4.24
CA PHE A 339 23.64 0.09 5.67
C PHE A 339 23.13 1.51 5.97
N ASN A 340 23.78 2.54 5.42
CA ASN A 340 23.37 3.94 5.62
C ASN A 340 22.00 4.23 4.99
N VAL A 341 21.71 3.67 3.82
CA VAL A 341 20.37 3.79 3.19
C VAL A 341 19.31 3.10 4.04
N ILE A 342 19.58 1.91 4.57
CA ILE A 342 18.65 1.19 5.45
C ILE A 342 18.37 2.00 6.72
N THR A 343 19.41 2.39 7.45
CA THR A 343 19.26 3.06 8.75
C THR A 343 18.65 4.47 8.65
N SER A 344 18.84 5.18 7.54
CA SER A 344 18.17 6.46 7.27
C SER A 344 16.74 6.33 6.73
N SER A 345 16.32 5.13 6.30
CA SER A 345 15.00 4.89 5.72
C SER A 345 13.86 4.78 6.74
N GLY A 346 14.14 4.79 8.05
CA GLY A 346 13.13 4.52 9.08
C GLY A 346 11.90 5.44 9.02
N VAL A 347 12.08 6.69 8.58
CA VAL A 347 10.97 7.64 8.35
C VAL A 347 10.01 7.21 7.24
N SER A 348 10.45 6.35 6.32
CA SER A 348 9.66 5.80 5.22
C SER A 348 8.93 4.52 5.60
N CYS A 349 9.18 3.93 6.79
CA CYS A 349 8.54 2.70 7.23
C CYS A 349 6.99 2.84 7.23
N PRO A 350 6.24 1.85 6.70
CA PRO A 350 4.79 1.82 6.79
C PRO A 350 4.33 1.72 8.24
N THR A 351 3.21 2.35 8.55
CA THR A 351 2.83 2.60 9.94
C THR A 351 2.13 1.42 10.58
N VAL A 352 1.43 0.61 9.78
CA VAL A 352 0.98 -0.73 10.17
C VAL A 352 2.17 -1.58 10.63
N MET A 353 3.28 -1.55 9.89
CA MET A 353 4.51 -2.26 10.28
C MET A 353 5.10 -1.67 11.56
N GLY A 354 5.08 -0.35 11.70
CA GLY A 354 5.57 0.31 12.92
C GLY A 354 4.79 -0.06 14.17
N ASP A 355 3.47 -0.16 14.10
CA ASP A 355 2.63 -0.62 15.23
C ASP A 355 2.88 -2.10 15.56
N ILE A 356 3.12 -2.96 14.56
CA ILE A 356 3.49 -4.36 14.76
C ILE A 356 4.86 -4.46 15.45
N PHE A 357 5.87 -3.72 14.97
CA PHE A 357 7.20 -3.70 15.57
C PHE A 357 7.20 -3.14 16.98
N PHE A 358 6.41 -2.11 17.23
CA PHE A 358 6.18 -1.58 18.56
C PHE A 358 5.60 -2.67 19.49
N SER A 359 4.55 -3.37 19.07
CA SER A 359 3.94 -4.44 19.86
C SER A 359 4.89 -5.61 20.14
N LEU A 360 5.74 -5.97 19.17
CA LEU A 360 6.78 -6.99 19.33
C LEU A 360 7.81 -6.56 20.36
N ARG A 361 8.28 -5.31 20.29
CA ARG A 361 9.25 -4.74 21.22
C ARG A 361 8.74 -4.75 22.66
N GLU A 362 7.50 -4.31 22.87
CA GLU A 362 6.87 -4.27 24.20
C GLU A 362 6.66 -5.67 24.79
N SER A 363 6.22 -6.61 23.97
CA SER A 363 6.04 -8.00 24.39
C SER A 363 7.37 -8.64 24.80
N ALA A 364 8.44 -8.35 24.04
CA ALA A 364 9.79 -8.81 24.39
C ALA A 364 10.32 -8.13 25.66
N ALA A 365 10.12 -6.82 25.81
CA ALA A 365 10.61 -6.05 26.96
C ALA A 365 9.92 -6.45 28.27
N SER A 366 8.60 -6.67 28.25
CA SER A 366 7.83 -7.11 29.43
C SER A 366 8.18 -8.53 29.88
N ARG A 367 8.55 -9.42 28.96
CA ARG A 367 8.95 -10.79 29.29
C ARG A 367 10.40 -10.91 29.75
N PHE A 368 11.30 -10.14 29.15
CA PHE A 368 12.75 -10.21 29.36
C PHE A 368 13.31 -8.92 29.97
N GLU A 369 12.77 -8.51 31.12
CA GLU A 369 13.12 -7.25 31.81
C GLU A 369 14.63 -7.13 32.15
N VAL A 370 15.35 -8.25 32.19
CA VAL A 370 16.75 -8.35 32.63
C VAL A 370 17.75 -7.90 31.57
N ASP A 371 17.43 -8.03 30.27
CA ASP A 371 18.34 -7.64 29.18
C ASP A 371 17.68 -6.59 28.26
N PRO A 372 18.14 -5.33 28.31
CA PRO A 372 17.55 -4.26 27.50
C PRO A 372 17.80 -4.44 26.00
N ASP A 373 18.79 -5.23 25.56
CA ASP A 373 19.08 -5.43 24.14
C ASP A 373 18.05 -6.36 23.46
N VAL A 374 17.34 -7.20 24.24
CA VAL A 374 16.33 -8.17 23.74
C VAL A 374 15.19 -7.50 22.99
N ARG A 375 14.77 -6.32 23.47
CA ARG A 375 13.73 -5.51 22.83
C ARG A 375 14.11 -5.16 21.38
N TYR A 376 15.39 -4.92 21.14
CA TYR A 376 15.93 -4.60 19.82
C TYR A 376 16.12 -5.86 18.98
N THR A 377 16.63 -6.94 19.56
CA THR A 377 16.85 -8.21 18.86
C THR A 377 15.54 -8.79 18.31
N ALA A 378 14.43 -8.67 19.05
CA ALA A 378 13.11 -9.12 18.59
C ALA A 378 12.73 -8.46 17.26
N VAL A 379 12.71 -7.11 17.20
CA VAL A 379 12.38 -6.34 15.99
C VAL A 379 13.43 -6.54 14.90
N SER A 380 14.70 -6.56 15.27
CA SER A 380 15.81 -6.71 14.33
C SER A 380 15.77 -8.04 13.57
N SER A 381 15.43 -9.13 14.28
CA SER A 381 15.29 -10.47 13.68
C SER A 381 14.17 -10.54 12.63
N PHE A 382 13.19 -9.65 12.67
CA PHE A 382 12.19 -9.54 11.62
C PHE A 382 12.71 -8.69 10.46
N ILE A 383 13.19 -7.48 10.73
CA ILE A 383 13.48 -6.53 9.66
C ILE A 383 14.82 -6.80 8.93
N PHE A 384 15.88 -7.18 9.64
CA PHE A 384 17.18 -7.45 9.01
C PHE A 384 17.26 -8.88 8.48
N LEU A 385 16.88 -9.86 9.32
CA LEU A 385 17.02 -11.28 8.99
C LEU A 385 15.94 -11.78 8.03
N ARG A 386 14.67 -11.34 8.17
CA ARG A 386 13.55 -11.86 7.36
C ARG A 386 13.10 -10.94 6.22
N PHE A 387 13.64 -9.72 6.14
CA PHE A 387 13.28 -8.76 5.08
C PHE A 387 14.49 -8.23 4.31
N PHE A 388 15.36 -7.40 4.91
CA PHE A 388 16.45 -6.77 4.17
C PHE A 388 17.49 -7.77 3.64
N ALA A 389 17.96 -8.72 4.45
CA ALA A 389 18.95 -9.70 4.00
C ALA A 389 18.41 -10.57 2.84
N PRO A 390 17.20 -11.17 2.91
CA PRO A 390 16.60 -11.86 1.77
C PRO A 390 16.43 -10.98 0.53
N ALA A 391 16.03 -9.72 0.68
CA ALA A 391 15.87 -8.78 -0.43
C ALA A 391 17.19 -8.44 -1.13
N ILE A 392 18.29 -8.35 -0.37
CA ILE A 392 19.64 -8.16 -0.90
C ILE A 392 20.12 -9.44 -1.59
N LEU A 393 19.90 -10.60 -0.96
CA LEU A 393 20.34 -11.89 -1.48
C LEU A 393 19.64 -12.27 -2.78
N SER A 394 18.34 -12.00 -2.89
CA SER A 394 17.49 -12.40 -4.02
C SER A 394 16.60 -11.24 -4.48
N PRO A 395 17.18 -10.19 -5.11
CA PRO A 395 16.46 -8.97 -5.45
C PRO A 395 15.31 -9.18 -6.44
N ASN A 396 15.38 -10.22 -7.28
CA ASN A 396 14.33 -10.54 -8.25
C ASN A 396 13.06 -11.08 -7.58
N LEU A 397 13.17 -11.82 -6.48
CA LEU A 397 12.01 -12.28 -5.70
C LEU A 397 11.25 -11.11 -5.04
N PHE A 398 11.95 -10.01 -4.80
CA PHE A 398 11.40 -8.76 -4.27
C PHE A 398 11.07 -7.74 -5.36
N GLN A 399 11.08 -8.16 -6.64
CA GLN A 399 10.78 -7.31 -7.81
C GLN A 399 11.70 -6.08 -7.94
N LEU A 400 12.88 -6.10 -7.31
CA LEU A 400 13.87 -5.03 -7.42
C LEU A 400 14.62 -5.11 -8.76
N ARG A 401 14.66 -6.30 -9.39
CA ARG A 401 15.20 -6.53 -10.73
C ARG A 401 14.39 -7.61 -11.48
N PRO A 402 14.30 -7.53 -12.83
CA PRO A 402 13.55 -8.49 -13.62
C PRO A 402 14.20 -9.87 -13.73
N HIS A 403 15.54 -9.94 -13.66
CA HIS A 403 16.29 -11.20 -13.86
C HIS A 403 17.21 -11.53 -12.70
N HIS A 404 17.51 -12.82 -12.53
CA HIS A 404 18.48 -13.30 -11.56
C HIS A 404 19.86 -12.67 -11.78
N PRO A 405 20.58 -12.28 -10.70
CA PRO A 405 21.97 -11.84 -10.80
C PRO A 405 22.86 -12.93 -11.40
N ASP A 406 23.85 -12.53 -12.19
CA ASP A 406 24.89 -13.43 -12.66
C ASP A 406 25.69 -14.01 -11.47
N PRO A 407 26.39 -15.15 -11.65
CA PRO A 407 27.07 -15.84 -10.54
C PRO A 407 28.09 -14.98 -9.77
N TYR A 408 28.73 -14.00 -10.44
CA TYR A 408 29.68 -13.10 -9.77
C TYR A 408 28.95 -12.10 -8.89
N THR A 409 27.92 -11.43 -9.43
CA THR A 409 27.08 -10.49 -8.66
C THR A 409 26.36 -11.19 -7.51
N SER A 410 25.86 -12.42 -7.72
CA SER A 410 25.18 -13.21 -6.70
C SER A 410 26.08 -13.51 -5.48
N ARG A 411 27.37 -13.82 -5.72
CA ARG A 411 28.35 -14.01 -4.65
C ARG A 411 28.57 -12.74 -3.85
N THR A 412 28.72 -11.58 -4.52
CA THR A 412 28.88 -10.29 -3.84
C THR A 412 27.65 -9.93 -3.00
N LEU A 413 26.45 -10.10 -3.54
CA LEU A 413 25.19 -9.89 -2.81
C LEU A 413 25.06 -10.82 -1.61
N THR A 414 25.52 -12.07 -1.72
CA THR A 414 25.55 -13.02 -0.60
C THR A 414 26.42 -12.50 0.55
N LEU A 415 27.63 -12.00 0.24
CA LEU A 415 28.54 -11.44 1.24
C LEU A 415 27.96 -10.18 1.90
N ILE A 416 27.38 -9.28 1.09
CA ILE A 416 26.71 -8.07 1.59
C ILE A 416 25.54 -8.47 2.51
N SER A 417 24.66 -9.37 2.07
CA SER A 417 23.50 -9.85 2.83
C SER A 417 23.90 -10.41 4.19
N LYS A 418 24.93 -11.27 4.24
CA LYS A 418 25.45 -11.84 5.49
C LYS A 418 26.02 -10.76 6.43
N THR A 419 26.70 -9.77 5.87
CA THR A 419 27.29 -8.67 6.66
C THR A 419 26.19 -7.78 7.26
N ILE A 420 25.19 -7.40 6.45
CA ILE A 420 24.03 -6.62 6.89
C ILE A 420 23.20 -7.37 7.94
N GLN A 421 23.01 -8.68 7.76
CA GLN A 421 22.36 -9.54 8.75
C GLN A 421 23.14 -9.55 10.08
N THR A 422 24.47 -9.71 10.02
CA THR A 422 25.34 -9.70 11.22
C THR A 422 25.27 -8.37 11.96
N LEU A 423 25.35 -7.25 11.23
CA LEU A 423 25.19 -5.90 11.79
C LEU A 423 23.82 -5.69 12.45
N GLY A 424 22.76 -6.18 11.81
CA GLY A 424 21.40 -6.09 12.31
C GLY A 424 21.18 -6.88 13.60
N SER A 425 21.76 -8.07 13.74
CA SER A 425 21.51 -8.96 14.88
C SER A 425 21.90 -8.37 16.25
N LEU A 426 22.66 -7.27 16.30
CA LEU A 426 23.10 -6.57 17.53
C LEU A 426 23.75 -7.47 18.58
N ALA A 427 24.11 -8.71 18.21
CA ALA A 427 24.75 -9.64 19.10
C ALA A 427 26.10 -9.06 19.47
N LYS A 428 26.27 -8.67 20.76
CA LYS A 428 27.60 -8.40 21.33
C LYS A 428 28.42 -9.62 20.97
N SER A 429 29.44 -9.44 20.13
CA SER A 429 30.23 -10.55 19.65
C SER A 429 30.87 -11.24 20.86
N LYS A 430 30.22 -12.28 21.38
CA LYS A 430 30.94 -13.41 21.93
C LYS A 430 31.80 -13.83 20.75
N SER A 431 33.10 -13.61 20.87
CA SER A 431 34.12 -13.94 19.88
C SER A 431 33.73 -15.24 19.19
N ALA A 432 33.02 -15.14 18.07
CA ALA A 432 32.65 -16.30 17.32
C ALA A 432 33.98 -16.74 16.73
N ASN A 433 34.35 -17.98 17.02
CA ASN A 433 35.43 -18.68 16.36
C ASN A 433 35.21 -18.56 14.84
N PHE A 434 35.72 -17.48 14.24
CA PHE A 434 35.65 -17.28 12.81
C PHE A 434 36.51 -18.40 12.23
N LYS A 435 35.87 -19.36 11.57
CA LYS A 435 36.56 -20.42 10.82
C LYS A 435 37.48 -19.86 9.72
N GLU A 436 37.43 -18.55 9.46
CA GLU A 436 38.10 -17.87 8.37
C GLU A 436 38.86 -16.61 8.87
N SER A 437 40.13 -16.79 9.23
CA SER A 437 41.04 -15.73 9.69
C SER A 437 41.14 -14.53 8.73
N TYR A 438 40.92 -14.74 7.41
CA TYR A 438 41.02 -13.69 6.39
C TYR A 438 39.86 -12.68 6.41
N MET A 439 38.69 -13.03 6.97
CA MET A 439 37.54 -12.11 7.10
C MET A 439 37.51 -11.36 8.44
N ALA A 440 38.38 -11.72 9.40
CA ALA A 440 38.39 -11.12 10.73
C ALA A 440 38.58 -9.59 10.66
N ALA A 441 39.60 -9.14 9.92
CA ALA A 441 39.88 -7.71 9.73
C ALA A 441 38.74 -6.94 9.03
N PHE A 442 37.91 -7.61 8.23
CA PHE A 442 36.73 -7.01 7.61
C PHE A 442 35.60 -6.81 8.63
N TYR A 443 35.31 -7.83 9.44
CA TYR A 443 34.26 -7.75 10.47
C TYR A 443 34.65 -6.86 11.66
N ASP A 444 35.93 -6.76 12.00
CA ASP A 444 36.43 -5.88 13.04
C ASP A 444 36.12 -4.40 12.77
N TYR A 445 36.13 -3.98 11.50
CA TYR A 445 35.70 -2.63 11.09
C TYR A 445 34.23 -2.35 11.43
N PHE A 446 33.38 -3.38 11.32
CA PHE A 446 31.94 -3.28 11.56
C PHE A 446 31.55 -3.49 13.03
N ASN A 447 32.50 -3.88 13.88
CA ASN A 447 32.32 -3.95 15.34
C ASN A 447 32.39 -2.55 16.00
N GLU A 448 32.59 -1.47 15.24
CA GLU A 448 32.54 -0.11 15.76
C GLU A 448 31.15 0.23 16.34
N GLN A 449 31.13 0.86 17.52
CA GLN A 449 29.91 1.23 18.25
C GLN A 449 28.91 2.05 17.41
N LYS A 450 29.41 2.84 16.45
CA LYS A 450 28.58 3.66 15.54
C LYS A 450 27.54 2.85 14.77
N TYR A 451 27.85 1.62 14.36
CA TYR A 451 26.91 0.77 13.61
C TYR A 451 25.81 0.25 14.53
N ALA A 452 26.18 -0.19 15.74
CA ALA A 452 25.22 -0.63 16.74
C ALA A 452 24.25 0.50 17.12
N ASP A 453 24.77 1.71 17.35
CA ASP A 453 23.94 2.88 17.68
C ASP A 453 23.02 3.28 16.52
N ALA A 454 23.51 3.23 15.27
CA ALA A 454 22.70 3.50 14.08
C ALA A 454 21.56 2.47 13.91
N VAL A 455 21.82 1.17 14.15
CA VAL A 455 20.78 0.13 14.14
C VAL A 455 19.78 0.37 15.26
N LYS A 456 20.23 0.65 16.49
CA LYS A 456 19.32 0.94 17.63
C LYS A 456 18.42 2.13 17.34
N ASN A 457 18.99 3.24 16.85
CA ASN A 457 18.21 4.43 16.46
C ASN A 457 17.20 4.13 15.34
N PHE A 458 17.59 3.34 14.34
CA PHE A 458 16.68 2.91 13.28
C PHE A 458 15.54 2.05 13.84
N LEU A 459 15.85 1.06 14.69
CA LEU A 459 14.87 0.19 15.32
C LEU A 459 13.91 0.97 16.22
N ASP A 460 14.39 1.94 17.00
CA ASP A 460 13.55 2.81 17.82
C ASP A 460 12.62 3.68 16.97
N LEU A 461 13.11 4.19 15.83
CA LEU A 461 12.30 4.98 14.92
C LEU A 461 11.16 4.14 14.31
N ILE A 462 11.45 2.95 13.80
CA ILE A 462 10.43 2.09 13.17
C ILE A 462 9.52 1.40 14.17
N SER A 463 9.93 1.26 15.43
CA SER A 463 9.11 0.66 16.51
C SER A 463 8.51 1.72 17.43
N SER A 464 8.41 2.99 16.99
CA SER A 464 7.72 4.03 17.75
C SER A 464 6.23 4.05 17.41
N SER A 465 5.36 3.85 18.40
CA SER A 465 3.91 4.02 18.25
C SER A 465 3.44 5.22 19.07
N ALA A 466 2.40 5.93 18.59
CA ALA A 466 1.79 7.08 19.26
C ALA A 466 1.13 6.76 20.61
N ARG A 467 1.20 5.51 21.08
CA ARG A 467 0.59 5.03 22.33
C ARG A 467 1.49 5.11 23.56
N TRP A 468 2.76 5.51 23.43
CA TRP A 468 3.70 5.52 24.56
C TRP A 468 4.12 6.91 25.02
N ASP A 469 4.18 7.04 26.34
CA ASP A 469 4.35 8.28 27.08
C ASP A 469 5.60 9.00 26.61
N GLN A 470 5.43 10.24 26.19
CA GLN A 470 6.33 11.01 25.34
C GLN A 470 7.63 11.45 26.04
N LYS A 471 7.92 10.86 27.21
CA LYS A 471 8.99 11.23 28.14
C LYS A 471 10.24 10.37 28.06
N SER A 472 10.24 9.24 27.33
CA SER A 472 11.36 8.29 27.34
C SER A 472 12.34 8.39 26.15
N ILE A 473 12.09 9.27 25.18
CA ILE A 473 13.11 9.67 24.20
C ILE A 473 13.60 11.05 24.65
N GLU A 474 14.76 11.10 25.33
CA GLU A 474 15.31 12.36 25.87
C GLU A 474 15.62 13.40 24.78
N THR A 475 15.69 13.00 23.50
CA THR A 475 15.99 13.90 22.38
C THR A 475 14.98 13.79 21.22
N PRO A 476 14.26 14.87 20.87
CA PRO A 476 13.33 14.86 19.74
C PRO A 476 14.06 14.62 18.40
N ILE A 477 13.67 13.55 17.68
CA ILE A 477 14.24 13.18 16.38
C ILE A 477 13.76 14.19 15.34
N MET A 478 14.70 14.72 14.53
CA MET A 478 14.37 15.68 13.50
C MET A 478 13.95 15.04 12.19
N LEU A 479 12.69 15.26 11.79
CA LEU A 479 12.10 14.65 10.60
C LEU A 479 12.19 15.57 9.38
N LYS A 480 11.90 16.87 9.54
CA LYS A 480 11.99 17.86 8.45
C LYS A 480 12.09 19.28 8.97
N GLU A 481 12.85 20.12 8.28
CA GLU A 481 12.89 21.56 8.52
C GLU A 481 12.94 22.35 7.21
N GLY A 482 12.48 23.60 7.22
CA GLY A 482 12.50 24.44 6.02
C GLY A 482 11.74 25.75 6.17
N PHE A 483 11.99 26.69 5.25
CA PHE A 483 11.23 27.95 5.21
C PHE A 483 9.90 27.76 4.49
N MET A 484 8.82 28.19 5.13
CA MET A 484 7.49 28.31 4.51
C MET A 484 6.83 29.64 4.90
N ILE A 485 5.77 30.03 4.22
CA ILE A 485 5.03 31.26 4.50
C ILE A 485 3.73 30.90 5.21
N LYS A 486 3.51 31.44 6.42
CA LYS A 486 2.24 31.23 7.14
C LYS A 486 1.36 32.46 7.10
N ARG A 487 0.05 32.25 7.12
CA ARG A 487 -0.90 33.34 7.40
C ARG A 487 -0.80 33.77 8.87
N ALA A 488 -0.80 35.07 9.15
CA ALA A 488 -0.91 35.55 10.54
C ALA A 488 -2.29 35.19 11.10
N GLN A 489 -2.28 34.54 12.26
CA GLN A 489 -3.48 34.29 13.03
C GLN A 489 -3.54 35.41 14.08
N GLY A 490 -4.25 36.48 13.78
CA GLY A 490 -4.31 37.69 14.62
C GLY A 490 -4.98 37.42 15.98
N ARG A 491 -4.56 38.14 17.02
CA ARG A 491 -5.23 38.17 18.34
C ARG A 491 -6.48 39.08 18.36
N ASN A 492 -6.61 40.02 17.42
CA ASN A 492 -7.71 40.99 17.34
C ASN A 492 -8.55 40.84 16.07
N ARG A 493 -9.87 41.04 16.18
CA ARG A 493 -10.87 40.91 15.10
C ARG A 493 -10.72 41.95 13.96
N PHE A 494 -9.88 42.99 14.11
CA PHE A 494 -9.80 44.15 13.20
C PHE A 494 -8.41 44.41 12.59
N GLY A 495 -7.43 43.51 12.74
CA GLY A 495 -6.08 43.69 12.15
C GLY A 495 -5.91 43.01 10.79
N LEU A 496 -5.19 43.63 9.85
CA LEU A 496 -4.79 42.98 8.58
C LEU A 496 -3.99 41.70 8.86
N LYS A 497 -4.52 40.56 8.44
CA LYS A 497 -3.89 39.23 8.59
C LYS A 497 -2.84 39.01 7.49
N ASN A 498 -1.62 39.48 7.73
CA ASN A 498 -0.51 39.39 6.77
C ASN A 498 0.14 37.98 6.72
N PHE A 499 0.69 37.61 5.57
CA PHE A 499 1.51 36.40 5.41
C PHE A 499 2.96 36.66 5.86
N LYS A 500 3.59 35.70 6.52
CA LYS A 500 4.95 35.83 7.08
C LYS A 500 5.78 34.58 6.83
N LYS A 501 6.97 34.75 6.26
CA LYS A 501 7.98 33.69 6.12
C LYS A 501 8.50 33.26 7.50
N ARG A 502 8.53 31.96 7.78
CA ARG A 502 8.94 31.36 9.05
C ARG A 502 9.75 30.11 8.81
N TRP A 503 10.65 29.80 9.74
CA TRP A 503 11.36 28.52 9.75
C TRP A 503 10.49 27.49 10.44
N PHE A 504 10.11 26.44 9.72
CA PHE A 504 9.32 25.33 10.26
C PHE A 504 10.23 24.17 10.60
N ARG A 505 9.84 23.44 11.64
CA ARG A 505 10.57 22.32 12.18
C ARG A 505 9.56 21.25 12.60
N LEU A 506 9.76 20.02 12.15
CA LEU A 506 8.93 18.87 12.46
C LEU A 506 9.76 17.79 13.12
N THR A 507 9.43 17.47 14.38
CA THR A 507 9.96 16.32 15.11
C THR A 507 8.93 15.20 15.14
N ASN A 508 9.31 14.06 15.71
CA ASN A 508 8.38 13.00 16.10
C ASN A 508 7.40 13.40 17.24
N HIS A 509 7.58 14.56 17.87
CA HIS A 509 6.77 15.02 19.02
C HIS A 509 5.89 16.24 18.70
N GLU A 510 6.40 17.16 17.89
CA GLU A 510 5.76 18.45 17.64
C GLU A 510 6.11 19.02 16.26
N PHE A 511 5.18 19.80 15.74
CA PHE A 511 5.36 20.67 14.59
C PHE A 511 5.45 22.12 15.07
N THR A 512 6.62 22.73 14.88
CA THR A 512 6.94 24.07 15.38
C THR A 512 7.27 25.04 14.26
N TYR A 513 7.10 26.33 14.53
CA TYR A 513 7.65 27.38 13.67
C TYR A 513 8.32 28.51 14.46
N HIS A 514 9.35 29.08 13.87
CA HIS A 514 10.28 30.04 14.46
C HIS A 514 10.39 31.28 13.57
N LYS A 515 10.83 32.43 14.11
CA LYS A 515 11.09 33.62 13.27
C LYS A 515 12.19 33.33 12.25
N THR A 516 13.27 32.73 12.72
CA THR A 516 14.51 32.38 12.00
C THR A 516 15.04 31.04 12.53
N LYS A 517 16.03 30.46 11.84
CA LYS A 517 16.67 29.21 12.27
C LYS A 517 17.47 29.45 13.56
N GLY A 518 17.27 28.60 14.59
CA GLY A 518 18.00 28.68 15.86
C GLY A 518 17.38 29.56 16.95
N GLU A 519 16.28 30.29 16.66
CA GLU A 519 15.51 31.02 17.67
C GLU A 519 14.47 30.11 18.38
N GLY A 520 13.92 30.59 19.50
CA GLY A 520 12.83 29.90 20.21
C GLY A 520 11.55 29.74 19.36
N ALA A 521 10.80 28.66 19.62
CA ALA A 521 9.55 28.39 18.90
C ALA A 521 8.50 29.46 19.19
N LEU A 522 7.90 30.02 18.14
CA LEU A 522 6.76 30.95 18.25
C LEU A 522 5.44 30.21 18.51
N CYS A 523 5.38 28.96 18.08
CA CYS A 523 4.25 28.05 18.27
C CYS A 523 4.79 26.64 18.23
N SER A 524 4.26 25.80 19.11
CA SER A 524 4.42 24.35 19.06
C SER A 524 3.04 23.72 18.93
N ILE A 525 2.93 22.79 17.99
CA ILE A 525 1.73 21.99 17.75
C ILE A 525 2.13 20.54 18.01
N PRO A 526 1.74 19.96 19.15
CA PRO A 526 1.93 18.54 19.41
C PRO A 526 1.33 17.71 18.27
N ILE A 527 1.98 16.60 17.89
CA ILE A 527 1.48 15.75 16.79
C ILE A 527 0.06 15.25 17.07
N GLU A 528 -0.28 14.98 18.33
CA GLU A 528 -1.63 14.60 18.79
C GLU A 528 -2.70 15.69 18.58
N ASN A 529 -2.31 16.93 18.35
CA ASN A 529 -3.21 18.05 18.08
C ASN A 529 -3.34 18.35 16.58
N ILE A 530 -2.67 17.61 15.72
CA ILE A 530 -2.88 17.67 14.27
C ILE A 530 -4.05 16.74 13.93
N LEU A 531 -5.21 17.33 13.62
CA LEU A 531 -6.45 16.60 13.34
C LEU A 531 -6.61 16.22 11.86
N ALA A 532 -6.06 17.03 10.97
CA ALA A 532 -5.97 16.75 9.53
C ALA A 532 -4.93 17.66 8.87
N VAL A 533 -4.38 17.23 7.74
CA VAL A 533 -3.45 18.01 6.92
C VAL A 533 -3.88 17.84 5.48
N GLU A 534 -4.31 18.92 4.85
CA GLU A 534 -4.96 18.86 3.55
C GLU A 534 -4.54 20.03 2.66
N ARG A 535 -4.66 19.85 1.34
CA ARG A 535 -4.48 20.95 0.40
C ARG A 535 -5.55 22.01 0.64
N LEU A 536 -5.19 23.27 0.40
CA LEU A 536 -6.11 24.40 0.46
C LEU A 536 -6.39 24.88 -0.95
N GLU A 537 -7.67 25.06 -1.29
CA GLU A 537 -8.07 25.59 -2.59
C GLU A 537 -7.50 26.99 -2.84
N GLU A 538 -7.00 27.21 -4.05
CA GLU A 538 -6.31 28.45 -4.44
C GLU A 538 -7.21 29.69 -4.25
N GLU A 539 -8.52 29.55 -4.47
CA GLU A 539 -9.51 30.62 -4.33
C GLU A 539 -9.59 31.19 -2.90
N SER A 540 -9.08 30.47 -1.90
CA SER A 540 -9.03 30.93 -0.51
C SER A 540 -8.20 32.21 -0.35
N PHE A 541 -7.06 32.28 -1.01
CA PHE A 541 -6.10 33.39 -0.86
C PHE A 541 -5.46 33.85 -2.18
N LYS A 542 -5.86 33.26 -3.32
CA LYS A 542 -5.23 33.44 -4.63
C LYS A 542 -3.73 33.12 -4.62
N MET A 543 -3.37 32.09 -3.87
CA MET A 543 -1.99 31.63 -3.68
C MET A 543 -1.89 30.14 -4.00
N LYS A 544 -0.89 29.76 -4.80
CA LYS A 544 -0.58 28.37 -5.13
C LYS A 544 0.20 27.68 -4.01
N ASN A 545 0.21 26.35 -4.02
CA ASN A 545 0.99 25.50 -3.10
C ASN A 545 0.62 25.73 -1.62
N MET A 546 -0.64 26.09 -1.38
CA MET A 546 -1.19 26.28 -0.05
C MET A 546 -1.74 24.97 0.50
N PHE A 547 -1.52 24.76 1.79
CA PHE A 547 -2.10 23.67 2.55
C PHE A 547 -2.50 24.15 3.95
N GLN A 548 -3.27 23.33 4.65
CA GLN A 548 -3.74 23.61 5.99
C GLN A 548 -3.40 22.48 6.95
N VAL A 549 -2.98 22.87 8.15
CA VAL A 549 -2.82 21.98 9.30
C VAL A 549 -3.95 22.30 10.27
N ILE A 550 -4.93 21.40 10.37
CA ILE A 550 -6.12 21.58 11.21
C ILE A 550 -5.81 21.16 12.63
N GLN A 551 -6.10 22.05 13.58
CA GLN A 551 -5.91 21.86 15.02
C GLN A 551 -7.24 22.10 15.74
N PRO A 552 -7.40 21.66 17.01
CA PRO A 552 -8.65 21.80 17.77
C PRO A 552 -9.21 23.23 17.79
N GLU A 553 -8.33 24.23 17.88
CA GLU A 553 -8.72 25.63 18.02
C GLU A 553 -8.93 26.33 16.67
N ARG A 554 -8.08 26.04 15.68
CA ARG A 554 -8.09 26.71 14.37
C ARG A 554 -7.17 26.03 13.35
N ALA A 555 -7.50 26.19 12.06
CA ALA A 555 -6.60 25.82 10.98
C ALA A 555 -5.39 26.78 10.86
N LEU A 556 -4.21 26.22 10.62
CA LEU A 556 -3.00 26.93 10.25
C LEU A 556 -2.80 26.82 8.73
N TYR A 557 -2.91 27.97 8.04
CA TYR A 557 -2.70 28.06 6.60
C TYR A 557 -1.23 28.37 6.26
N ILE A 558 -0.64 27.53 5.41
CA ILE A 558 0.79 27.53 5.08
C ILE A 558 0.97 27.45 3.56
N GLN A 559 1.93 28.19 3.03
CA GLN A 559 2.40 28.15 1.65
C GLN A 559 3.80 27.56 1.60
N ALA A 560 4.00 26.52 0.79
CA ALA A 560 5.34 26.01 0.45
C ALA A 560 5.92 26.74 -0.77
N ASN A 561 7.21 26.58 -1.04
CA ASN A 561 7.86 27.32 -2.14
C ASN A 561 7.43 26.79 -3.53
N ASN A 562 7.09 25.50 -3.62
CA ASN A 562 6.64 24.85 -4.85
C ASN A 562 5.70 23.67 -4.53
N CYS A 563 5.14 23.04 -5.57
CA CYS A 563 4.18 21.95 -5.42
C CYS A 563 4.80 20.66 -4.86
N VAL A 564 6.10 20.43 -5.10
CA VAL A 564 6.84 19.27 -4.57
C VAL A 564 7.00 19.43 -3.07
N GLU A 565 7.50 20.58 -2.59
CA GLU A 565 7.61 20.85 -1.16
C GLU A 565 6.25 20.83 -0.45
N ALA A 566 5.20 21.38 -1.08
CA ALA A 566 3.85 21.33 -0.52
C ALA A 566 3.41 19.88 -0.31
N ARG A 567 3.62 19.02 -1.32
CA ARG A 567 3.32 17.59 -1.23
C ARG A 567 4.14 16.92 -0.14
N ASP A 568 5.45 17.11 -0.13
CA ASP A 568 6.34 16.53 0.88
C ASP A 568 5.93 16.89 2.31
N TRP A 569 5.57 18.16 2.55
CA TRP A 569 5.12 18.64 3.86
C TRP A 569 3.76 18.06 4.25
N ILE A 570 2.81 18.00 3.31
CA ILE A 570 1.51 17.35 3.54
C ILE A 570 1.71 15.88 3.87
N ASP A 571 2.51 15.16 3.09
CA ASP A 571 2.72 13.72 3.24
C ASP A 571 3.35 13.39 4.59
N ILE A 572 4.42 14.09 4.98
CA ILE A 572 5.10 13.84 6.26
C ILE A 572 4.22 14.22 7.46
N LEU A 573 3.50 15.35 7.40
CA LEU A 573 2.62 15.78 8.49
C LEU A 573 1.38 14.88 8.62
N THR A 574 0.83 14.42 7.49
CA THR A 574 -0.25 13.43 7.46
C THR A 574 0.20 12.11 8.06
N LYS A 575 1.43 11.69 7.75
CA LYS A 575 2.02 10.44 8.25
C LYS A 575 2.24 10.47 9.76
N VAL A 576 2.90 11.51 10.29
CA VAL A 576 3.15 11.61 11.74
C VAL A 576 1.85 11.73 12.55
N SER A 577 0.83 12.40 12.00
CA SER A 577 -0.47 12.57 12.67
C SER A 577 -1.45 11.41 12.46
N GLN A 578 -1.13 10.40 11.65
CA GLN A 578 -2.13 9.39 11.25
C GLN A 578 -2.64 8.54 12.43
N CYS A 579 -1.82 8.34 13.46
CA CYS A 579 -2.21 7.55 14.64
C CYS A 579 -3.03 8.37 15.65
N ASN A 580 -3.33 9.63 15.36
CA ASN A 580 -4.19 10.45 16.19
C ASN A 580 -5.64 9.97 16.11
N ARG A 581 -6.17 9.41 17.20
CA ARG A 581 -7.56 8.93 17.29
C ARG A 581 -8.61 10.03 17.11
N LYS A 582 -8.21 11.30 17.24
CA LYS A 582 -9.07 12.47 17.06
C LYS A 582 -9.03 13.01 15.62
N ARG A 583 -8.42 12.30 14.66
CA ARG A 583 -8.41 12.74 13.27
C ARG A 583 -9.82 12.95 12.73
N LEU A 584 -9.96 14.00 11.95
CA LEU A 584 -11.21 14.29 11.26
C LEU A 584 -11.35 13.35 10.06
N SER A 585 -12.57 12.86 9.83
CA SER A 585 -12.95 12.14 8.61
C SER A 585 -13.32 13.10 7.48
N THR A 586 -13.68 14.35 7.82
CA THR A 586 -14.10 15.39 6.88
C THR A 586 -13.47 16.74 7.22
N TYR A 587 -13.15 17.55 6.23
CA TYR A 587 -12.56 18.88 6.37
C TYR A 587 -13.21 19.91 5.42
N HIS A 588 -12.84 21.18 5.58
CA HIS A 588 -13.22 22.25 4.67
C HIS A 588 -12.06 22.57 3.71
N PRO A 589 -12.23 22.44 2.38
CA PRO A 589 -11.14 22.63 1.41
C PRO A 589 -10.77 24.09 1.18
N SER A 590 -11.63 25.04 1.57
CA SER A 590 -11.38 26.47 1.46
C SER A 590 -11.32 27.16 2.83
N ALA A 591 -10.73 28.35 2.90
CA ALA A 591 -10.57 29.08 4.16
C ALA A 591 -11.89 29.67 4.71
N PHE A 592 -11.98 29.79 6.04
CA PHE A 592 -13.02 30.58 6.72
C PHE A 592 -12.67 32.08 6.66
N LEU A 593 -13.49 32.85 5.95
CA LEU A 593 -13.30 34.29 5.72
C LEU A 593 -14.63 35.02 5.81
N ASN A 594 -14.60 36.27 6.31
CA ASN A 594 -15.80 37.13 6.40
C ASN A 594 -17.00 36.45 7.09
N GLY A 595 -16.73 35.67 8.15
CA GLY A 595 -17.76 35.00 8.94
C GLY A 595 -18.39 33.77 8.27
N HIS A 596 -17.81 33.22 7.20
CA HIS A 596 -18.30 31.99 6.57
C HIS A 596 -17.18 31.17 5.91
N TRP A 597 -17.43 29.88 5.72
CA TRP A 597 -16.58 28.99 4.91
C TRP A 597 -16.76 29.28 3.42
N LEU A 598 -15.67 29.45 2.68
CA LEU A 598 -15.77 29.73 1.24
C LEU A 598 -16.32 28.55 0.42
N CYS A 599 -16.06 27.31 0.85
CA CYS A 599 -16.52 26.07 0.20
C CYS A 599 -18.04 25.86 0.31
N CYS A 600 -18.58 25.89 1.53
CA CYS A 600 -19.95 25.47 1.82
C CYS A 600 -20.87 26.60 2.35
N LYS A 601 -20.33 27.82 2.49
CA LYS A 601 -21.03 29.02 2.98
C LYS A 601 -21.59 28.94 4.41
N LEU A 602 -21.26 27.90 5.17
CA LEU A 602 -21.62 27.79 6.59
C LEU A 602 -20.97 28.93 7.40
N SER A 603 -21.75 29.54 8.30
CA SER A 603 -21.36 30.75 9.03
C SER A 603 -20.65 30.50 10.37
N ALA A 604 -20.48 29.23 10.76
CA ALA A 604 -19.77 28.83 11.98
C ALA A 604 -18.40 28.25 11.63
N ASP A 605 -17.33 28.76 12.25
CA ASP A 605 -15.96 28.25 12.07
C ASP A 605 -15.74 26.88 12.73
N SER A 606 -16.63 26.48 13.65
CA SER A 606 -16.68 25.15 14.26
C SER A 606 -17.53 24.13 13.49
N ALA A 607 -18.04 24.48 12.30
CA ALA A 607 -18.89 23.58 11.52
C ALA A 607 -18.11 22.33 11.04
N PRO A 608 -18.74 21.14 11.00
CA PRO A 608 -18.10 19.93 10.48
C PRO A 608 -17.70 20.11 9.01
N GLY A 609 -16.61 19.43 8.60
CA GLY A 609 -16.07 19.52 7.24
C GLY A 609 -17.06 19.08 6.16
N CYS A 610 -16.99 19.70 4.98
CA CYS A 610 -17.86 19.37 3.84
C CYS A 610 -17.25 18.37 2.85
N THR A 611 -15.98 17.99 3.02
CA THR A 611 -15.25 17.12 2.09
C THR A 611 -14.52 16.01 2.85
N PRO A 612 -14.52 14.74 2.39
CA PRO A 612 -13.76 13.67 3.02
C PRO A 612 -12.26 13.96 3.05
N CYS A 613 -11.57 13.62 4.16
CA CYS A 613 -10.12 13.74 4.26
C CYS A 613 -9.40 12.70 3.37
N THR A 614 -8.24 13.06 2.86
CA THR A 614 -7.44 12.24 1.93
C THR A 614 -6.72 11.06 2.64
N GLY A 615 -6.77 11.02 3.98
CA GLY A 615 -5.92 10.18 4.84
C GLY A 615 -6.52 8.86 5.35
N GLY A 616 -7.32 8.14 4.56
CA GLY A 616 -7.67 6.75 4.88
C GLY A 616 -6.56 5.79 4.44
N LEU A 617 -5.71 5.35 5.40
CA LEU A 617 -4.50 4.53 5.17
C LEU A 617 -3.47 5.20 4.24
N PRO A 618 -2.14 4.97 4.42
CA PRO A 618 -1.15 5.55 3.51
C PRO A 618 -1.44 5.08 2.08
N ALA A 619 -1.46 6.03 1.14
CA ALA A 619 -1.70 5.86 -0.31
C ALA A 619 -0.76 4.85 -1.02
N ASN A 620 0.11 4.17 -0.28
CA ASN A 620 1.15 3.28 -0.78
C ASN A 620 0.85 1.80 -0.49
N ILE A 621 -0.23 1.48 0.24
CA ILE A 621 -0.70 0.09 0.47
C ILE A 621 -2.23 0.04 0.28
N GLN A 622 -2.74 0.59 -0.82
CA GLN A 622 -4.01 0.08 -1.35
C GLN A 622 -3.69 -1.22 -2.08
N LEU A 623 -3.49 -2.29 -1.31
CA LEU A 623 -3.69 -3.61 -1.86
C LEU A 623 -5.19 -3.71 -2.09
N ASP A 624 -5.60 -3.85 -3.35
CA ASP A 624 -6.98 -4.16 -3.71
C ASP A 624 -7.27 -5.59 -3.26
N VAL A 625 -7.53 -5.74 -1.96
CA VAL A 625 -7.82 -7.03 -1.36
C VAL A 625 -9.31 -7.25 -1.47
N ASP A 626 -9.66 -8.31 -2.18
CA ASP A 626 -11.02 -8.81 -2.25
C ASP A 626 -11.33 -9.66 -1.00
N GLY A 627 -11.97 -9.05 0.00
CA GLY A 627 -12.25 -9.71 1.27
C GLY A 627 -13.10 -10.97 1.15
N ASP A 628 -14.01 -11.04 0.17
CA ASP A 628 -14.84 -12.22 -0.06
C ASP A 628 -14.00 -13.36 -0.66
N ARG A 629 -13.13 -13.05 -1.64
CA ARG A 629 -12.22 -14.04 -2.22
C ARG A 629 -11.24 -14.59 -1.19
N GLU A 630 -10.67 -13.74 -0.36
CA GLU A 630 -9.75 -14.21 0.69
C GLU A 630 -10.48 -15.05 1.74
N THR A 631 -11.75 -14.73 2.04
CA THR A 631 -12.57 -15.58 2.93
C THR A 631 -12.93 -16.91 2.28
N GLU A 632 -13.21 -16.95 0.97
CA GLU A 632 -13.41 -18.18 0.22
C GLU A 632 -12.15 -19.06 0.23
N ARG A 633 -10.97 -18.48 -0.02
CA ARG A 633 -9.68 -19.20 0.08
C ARG A 633 -9.49 -19.84 1.44
N ILE A 634 -9.79 -19.08 2.50
CA ILE A 634 -9.71 -19.59 3.88
C ILE A 634 -10.73 -20.70 4.12
N TYR A 635 -11.96 -20.56 3.64
CA TYR A 635 -12.98 -21.60 3.71
C TYR A 635 -12.53 -22.88 3.01
N SER A 636 -11.96 -22.77 1.80
CA SER A 636 -11.43 -23.88 1.02
C SER A 636 -10.28 -24.59 1.74
N LEU A 637 -9.44 -23.87 2.49
CA LEU A 637 -8.43 -24.48 3.37
C LEU A 637 -9.10 -25.26 4.52
N TYR A 638 -10.07 -24.69 5.22
CA TYR A 638 -10.82 -25.40 6.26
C TYR A 638 -11.48 -26.67 5.73
N SER A 639 -12.10 -26.59 4.55
CA SER A 639 -12.72 -27.74 3.89
C SER A 639 -11.70 -28.81 3.55
N THR A 640 -10.54 -28.42 3.02
CA THR A 640 -9.44 -29.34 2.68
C THR A 640 -8.90 -30.07 3.90
N TYR A 641 -8.74 -29.36 5.02
CA TYR A 641 -8.18 -29.90 6.26
C TYR A 641 -9.24 -30.36 7.29
N MET A 642 -10.50 -30.50 6.88
CA MET A 642 -11.63 -30.83 7.77
C MET A 642 -11.42 -32.13 8.54
N ALA A 643 -10.89 -33.16 7.89
CA ALA A 643 -10.62 -34.45 8.54
C ALA A 643 -9.60 -34.33 9.69
N LYS A 644 -8.61 -33.44 9.57
CA LYS A 644 -7.62 -33.17 10.63
C LYS A 644 -8.24 -32.39 11.78
N LEU A 645 -9.13 -31.45 11.48
CA LEU A 645 -9.88 -30.68 12.49
C LEU A 645 -10.79 -31.58 13.33
N VAL A 646 -11.53 -32.48 12.70
CA VAL A 646 -12.40 -33.45 13.40
C VAL A 646 -11.59 -34.33 14.35
N LYS A 647 -10.46 -34.89 13.89
CA LYS A 647 -9.56 -35.68 14.75
C LYS A 647 -9.01 -34.86 15.93
N MET A 648 -8.68 -33.60 15.69
CA MET A 648 -8.20 -32.71 16.75
C MET A 648 -9.29 -32.43 17.79
N GLN A 649 -10.54 -32.21 17.35
CA GLN A 649 -11.69 -32.06 18.23
C GLN A 649 -11.95 -33.32 19.05
N GLU A 650 -11.89 -34.51 18.44
CA GLU A 650 -12.03 -35.80 19.13
C GLU A 650 -10.94 -36.01 20.19
N ALA A 651 -9.69 -35.63 19.89
CA ALA A 651 -8.58 -35.70 20.83
C ALA A 651 -8.76 -34.76 22.04
N CYS A 652 -9.22 -33.53 21.79
CA CYS A 652 -9.54 -32.57 22.86
C CYS A 652 -10.71 -33.06 23.72
N GLY A 653 -11.76 -33.58 23.09
CA GLY A 653 -12.91 -34.17 23.78
C GLY A 653 -12.50 -35.34 24.67
N SER A 654 -11.63 -36.21 24.16
CA SER A 654 -11.09 -37.34 24.93
C SER A 654 -10.29 -36.88 26.15
N LYS A 655 -9.39 -35.88 26.00
CA LYS A 655 -8.63 -35.31 27.13
C LYS A 655 -9.53 -34.69 28.21
N SER A 656 -10.56 -33.94 27.82
CA SER A 656 -11.48 -33.31 28.77
C SER A 656 -12.22 -34.31 29.68
N VAL A 657 -12.41 -35.55 29.21
CA VAL A 657 -13.05 -36.64 29.97
C VAL A 657 -12.10 -37.28 30.98
N TYR A 658 -10.78 -37.27 30.73
CA TYR A 658 -9.78 -37.89 31.62
C TYR A 658 -9.20 -36.92 32.66
N ASP A 659 -9.06 -35.62 32.34
CA ASP A 659 -8.38 -34.65 33.22
C ASP A 659 -9.33 -33.87 34.15
N GLY A 660 -10.66 -33.94 33.94
CA GLY A 660 -11.64 -33.15 34.70
C GLY A 660 -11.54 -31.63 34.42
N PRO A 661 -12.49 -30.80 34.88
CA PRO A 661 -12.40 -29.36 34.68
C PRO A 661 -11.27 -28.78 35.53
N GLU A 662 -10.21 -28.27 34.88
CA GLU A 662 -9.14 -27.53 35.55
C GLU A 662 -9.75 -26.29 36.25
N GLN A 663 -9.59 -26.20 37.58
CA GLN A 663 -9.88 -24.96 38.31
C GLN A 663 -8.86 -23.90 37.90
N GLU A 664 -9.33 -22.84 37.23
CA GLU A 664 -8.56 -21.63 36.99
C GLU A 664 -8.00 -21.08 38.31
N VAL A 665 -6.68 -21.20 38.52
CA VAL A 665 -5.98 -20.48 39.58
C VAL A 665 -5.95 -19.01 39.18
N GLN A 666 -6.95 -18.25 39.60
CA GLN A 666 -6.91 -16.79 39.58
C GLN A 666 -5.79 -16.31 40.51
N THR A 667 -4.66 -15.92 39.94
CA THR A 667 -3.60 -15.21 40.67
C THR A 667 -4.09 -13.80 41.02
N ARG A 668 -4.84 -13.67 42.12
CA ARG A 668 -5.06 -12.39 42.81
C ARG A 668 -3.78 -12.02 43.55
N GLN A 669 -2.97 -11.14 42.99
CA GLN A 669 -2.06 -10.32 43.79
C GLN A 669 -2.72 -8.98 44.06
N VAL A 670 -3.11 -8.72 45.31
CA VAL A 670 -3.00 -7.42 46.01
C VAL A 670 -3.19 -7.67 47.52
N GLN A 671 -2.14 -7.30 48.28
CA GLN A 671 -2.06 -6.91 49.70
C GLN A 671 -2.61 -7.85 50.80
N GLU A 672 -1.70 -8.39 51.62
CA GLU A 672 -1.62 -8.04 53.05
C GLU A 672 -0.26 -8.42 53.68
N ASN A 673 0.23 -7.52 54.54
CA ASN A 673 1.51 -7.56 55.25
C ASN A 673 1.29 -8.03 56.70
N GLN A 674 2.32 -8.63 57.31
CA GLN A 674 2.50 -9.05 58.74
C GLN A 674 1.85 -10.40 59.09
N VAL A 675 2.50 -11.43 59.65
CA VAL A 675 3.31 -11.52 60.90
C VAL A 675 4.27 -12.74 60.90
N ARG A 676 5.35 -12.69 61.70
CA ARG A 676 6.45 -13.68 61.89
C ARG A 676 6.04 -15.01 62.57
N GLN A 677 6.61 -16.15 62.15
CA GLN A 677 7.60 -17.02 62.86
C GLN A 677 7.72 -18.45 62.25
N PRO A 678 8.82 -19.21 62.51
CA PRO A 678 9.32 -20.26 61.62
C PRO A 678 8.96 -21.68 62.06
N VAL A 679 8.71 -22.58 61.10
CA VAL A 679 8.76 -24.03 61.32
C VAL A 679 9.41 -24.71 60.11
N SER A 680 10.53 -25.37 60.38
CA SER A 680 11.30 -26.19 59.46
C SER A 680 10.73 -27.61 59.41
N ILE A 681 10.29 -28.10 58.25
CA ILE A 681 10.29 -29.54 57.91
C ILE A 681 10.60 -29.71 56.42
N THR A 682 11.65 -30.45 56.15
CA THR A 682 12.15 -30.98 54.87
C THR A 682 11.18 -31.97 54.21
N SER A 683 10.86 -31.76 52.92
CA SER A 683 10.58 -32.86 51.97
C SER A 683 10.61 -32.39 50.50
N GLN A 684 11.61 -32.86 49.77
CA GLN A 684 11.65 -33.18 48.34
C GLN A 684 10.85 -32.30 47.36
N VAL A 685 11.57 -31.41 46.69
CA VAL A 685 11.16 -30.80 45.41
C VAL A 685 10.97 -31.91 44.38
N ARG A 686 9.71 -32.19 44.00
CA ARG A 686 9.39 -32.85 42.74
C ARG A 686 8.98 -31.77 41.74
N GLU A 687 9.71 -31.73 40.65
CA GLU A 687 9.46 -30.91 39.47
C GLU A 687 8.05 -31.16 38.93
N HIS A 688 7.30 -30.08 38.70
CA HIS A 688 6.08 -30.09 37.88
C HIS A 688 6.40 -29.38 36.55
N PRO A 689 6.48 -30.09 35.42
CA PRO A 689 6.49 -29.47 34.11
C PRO A 689 5.05 -29.36 33.61
N ILE A 690 4.45 -28.19 33.75
CA ILE A 690 3.28 -27.79 32.97
C ILE A 690 3.81 -27.13 31.70
N GLY A 691 3.60 -27.77 30.56
CA GLY A 691 4.07 -27.32 29.27
C GLY A 691 3.96 -28.44 28.24
N ASP A 692 2.73 -28.68 27.78
CA ASP A 692 2.27 -29.07 26.43
C ASP A 692 3.23 -29.80 25.45
N GLN A 693 4.18 -30.61 25.92
CA GLN A 693 5.07 -31.40 25.06
C GLN A 693 4.35 -32.63 24.48
N SER A 694 3.30 -33.14 25.13
CA SER A 694 2.58 -34.34 24.66
C SER A 694 1.69 -34.05 23.44
N PHE A 695 1.09 -32.86 23.36
CA PHE A 695 0.27 -32.45 22.22
C PHE A 695 1.13 -32.08 21.02
N GLN A 696 2.24 -31.35 21.24
CA GLN A 696 3.20 -31.06 20.18
C GLN A 696 3.94 -32.31 19.69
N CYS A 697 4.29 -33.26 20.57
CA CYS A 697 4.88 -34.55 20.17
C CYS A 697 3.90 -35.42 19.37
N TYR A 698 2.60 -35.40 19.70
CA TYR A 698 1.59 -36.12 18.93
C TYR A 698 1.46 -35.56 17.49
N ILE A 699 1.49 -34.23 17.34
CA ILE A 699 1.45 -33.57 16.02
C ILE A 699 2.76 -33.80 15.24
N ARG A 700 3.92 -33.77 15.92
CA ARG A 700 5.24 -34.04 15.28
C ARG A 700 5.34 -35.49 14.79
N GLN A 701 4.93 -36.46 15.60
CA GLN A 701 4.99 -37.89 15.26
C GLN A 701 4.12 -38.27 14.05
N GLN A 702 3.03 -37.54 13.77
CA GLN A 702 2.20 -37.73 12.58
C GLN A 702 2.77 -37.03 11.33
N SER A 703 3.67 -36.05 11.48
CA SER A 703 4.28 -35.32 10.36
C SER A 703 5.56 -35.97 9.81
N GLU A 704 6.21 -36.84 10.59
CA GLU A 704 7.47 -37.51 10.21
C GLU A 704 7.28 -38.84 9.45
N SER A 705 6.04 -39.31 9.22
CA SER A 705 5.78 -40.61 8.57
C SER A 705 5.65 -40.57 7.05
N SER A 706 6.08 -39.52 6.35
CA SER A 706 6.06 -39.50 4.88
C SER A 706 7.25 -38.76 4.29
N THR A 707 8.43 -39.35 4.47
CA THR A 707 9.63 -39.05 3.68
C THR A 707 9.57 -39.89 2.40
N TYR A 708 9.19 -39.28 1.28
CA TYR A 708 9.63 -39.72 -0.03
C TYR A 708 10.28 -38.54 -0.75
N SER A 709 11.54 -38.74 -1.11
CA SER A 709 12.41 -37.85 -1.88
C SER A 709 11.79 -37.40 -3.19
N ILE A 710 11.99 -36.12 -3.54
CA ILE A 710 12.57 -35.64 -4.81
C ILE A 710 13.45 -34.43 -4.46
#